data_AF-A0A438IUL9-F1
#
_entry.id   AF-A0A438IUL9-F1
#
_cell.length_a   1.000
_cell.length_b   1.000
_cell.length_c   1.000
_cell.angle_alpha   90.00
_cell.angle_beta   90.00
_cell.angle_gamma   90.00
#
_symmetry.space_group_name_H-M   'P 1'
#
loop_
_entity.id
_entity.type
_entity.pdbx_description
1 polymer ?
#
loop_
_entity_poly.entity_id
_entity_poly.type
_entity_poly.pdbx_seq_one_letter_code
_entity_poly.pdbx_strand_id
1 'polypeptide(L)'
;MRTTSSHHLSKLSDEDCWSLFAGIAFENVTPDARQNLEPIGRKIIKKCDGLPLAANTLAGLLRCKQDEKTWKDMLNSEIWDLRTEQSRILPALHLSYHYLPTKVKQCFAYCSIFPKDYEFQKEELILLWMAQGLAGSLKGGETMEDVGEICFQNLLSRSFFQQSGHNKSMFVMHDLIHDLAQFVSGEFCFRLEMGQQKNVSKNARHFSYDRELFDMSKKFDPLRDIDKLRTFLPLSKPGYELSCYLGDKVLHDVLPKFRCMRVLSLSDYNITYLPDSFGNLKHLRYLNLSGTKIQKLPKSIGMLLNLQSLVLSGCFRLTELPAEIGKLINLHHLDISRTKIEGMPMGINGLKGLRRLTTYVVGKHGGARLGELRDLAHLQGALSILNLQNVVPTDDIEVNLMKKEDLDDLVFAWDPNAIVRVSEIQTKVLEKLQPHNKVKRLSIECFYGIKFPKWLEDPSFMNLVFLRLRGCKKCLSLPPLGQLQSLKDLCIVKMANVRKVGVELYGNSYCSPTSIKPFGSLEILRFEGMSKWEEWVCREIEFPCLKELCIKKCPKLKKDLPKHLPKLTKLEIRECQELVCCLPMAPSIRELELEKCDDVVVRSAGSLTSLASLDIRNVCKIPDADELGQLNSLVRLGVCGCPELKEIPPILHSLTSLKKLNIEDCESLASFPEMALPPMLERLRICSCPILESLPEMQNNTTLQHLSIDYCDSLRSLPRDIDSLKTLSICRCKKLELALQEDMTHNHYASLTELTIWGTGDSFTSFPLASFTKLETLHLWNCTNLESLYIPDGLHHVDLTSLQSLNIDDCPNLVSFPRGGLPTPNLRLLLIRNCEKLKSLPQGMHTLLTSLQFLHISSCPEIDSFPEGGLPTNLSKLSIIGNCSKLVANQMEWGLQTLPFLRTLAIVECEKERFPEERFLPSTLTSLEIGGFPNLKSLDNKGFQHLTSLETLEIWKCGNLKSFPKQGLPSSLTRLYIKECPLLKKRCQRNKGKEWPNISHIPCIAFDRQTTNEEVILS
;
A
#
# COMPACT_ATOMS: atom_id res chain seq x y z
N MET A 1 9.72 7.64 12.76
CA MET A 1 8.94 8.86 12.51
C MET A 1 9.52 10.00 13.34
N ARG A 2 10.08 11.04 12.72
CA ARG A 2 10.35 12.32 13.43
C ARG A 2 9.00 13.05 13.56
N THR A 3 8.62 13.48 14.76
CA THR A 3 7.60 14.51 14.92
C THR A 3 8.20 15.84 14.47
N THR A 4 7.76 16.37 13.32
CA THR A 4 8.06 17.74 12.90
C THR A 4 7.47 18.74 13.90
N SER A 5 8.07 19.93 14.00
CA SER A 5 7.50 21.05 14.75
C SER A 5 6.08 21.36 14.28
N SER A 6 5.13 21.46 15.20
CA SER A 6 3.73 21.77 14.90
C SER A 6 3.60 23.19 14.31
N HIS A 7 3.25 23.28 13.02
CA HIS A 7 2.86 24.56 12.42
C HIS A 7 1.46 24.95 12.93
N HIS A 8 1.37 26.03 13.69
CA HIS A 8 0.10 26.61 14.09
C HIS A 8 -0.49 27.41 12.91
N LEU A 9 -1.48 26.83 12.24
CA LEU A 9 -2.29 27.53 11.24
C LEU A 9 -3.10 28.64 11.93
N SER A 10 -3.03 29.87 11.39
CA SER A 10 -3.88 30.97 11.82
C SER A 10 -5.34 30.73 11.44
N LYS A 11 -6.27 31.24 12.25
CA LYS A 11 -7.71 31.26 11.93
C LYS A 11 -7.97 32.04 10.64
N LEU A 12 -9.06 31.70 9.94
CA LEU A 12 -9.52 32.50 8.81
C LEU A 12 -10.02 33.86 9.28
N SER A 13 -9.90 34.87 8.41
CA SER A 13 -10.58 36.14 8.61
C SER A 13 -12.10 35.95 8.55
N ASP A 14 -12.87 36.85 9.17
CA ASP A 14 -14.34 36.79 9.15
C ASP A 14 -14.89 36.80 7.71
N GLU A 15 -14.27 37.54 6.79
CA GLU A 15 -14.70 37.61 5.38
C GLU A 15 -14.31 36.37 4.57
N ASP A 16 -13.14 35.77 4.83
CA ASP A 16 -12.77 34.50 4.18
C ASP A 16 -13.65 33.35 4.67
N CYS A 17 -13.93 33.34 5.99
CA CYS A 17 -14.83 32.37 6.62
C CYS A 17 -16.28 32.55 6.12
N TRP A 18 -16.73 33.80 5.96
CA TRP A 18 -18.02 34.11 5.33
C TRP A 18 -18.08 33.67 3.88
N SER A 19 -17.02 33.93 3.09
CA SER A 19 -16.95 33.52 1.68
C SER A 19 -17.06 32.00 1.52
N LEU A 20 -16.35 31.26 2.37
CA LEU A 20 -16.43 29.80 2.44
C LEU A 20 -17.85 29.32 2.80
N PHE A 21 -18.45 29.89 3.84
CA PHE A 21 -19.82 29.56 4.26
C PHE A 21 -20.85 29.89 3.18
N ALA A 22 -20.77 31.09 2.60
CA ALA A 22 -21.74 31.58 1.64
C ALA A 22 -21.70 30.78 0.34
N GLY A 23 -20.51 30.36 -0.11
CA GLY A 23 -20.36 29.50 -1.29
C GLY A 23 -21.08 28.16 -1.16
N ILE A 24 -21.25 27.64 0.06
CA ILE A 24 -21.93 26.36 0.32
C ILE A 24 -23.40 26.58 0.69
N ALA A 25 -23.70 27.50 1.61
CA ALA A 25 -25.04 27.72 2.12
C ALA A 25 -25.99 28.31 1.06
N PHE A 26 -25.47 29.11 0.11
CA PHE A 26 -26.26 29.82 -0.90
C PHE A 26 -26.19 29.23 -2.32
N GLU A 27 -25.59 28.05 -2.50
CA GLU A 27 -25.38 27.40 -3.81
C GLU A 27 -26.67 27.30 -4.66
N ASN A 28 -27.83 27.14 -4.02
CA ASN A 28 -29.14 27.01 -4.68
C ASN A 28 -30.24 27.90 -4.03
N VAL A 29 -29.89 29.10 -3.54
CA VAL A 29 -30.83 30.01 -2.85
C VAL A 29 -31.29 31.12 -3.80
N THR A 30 -32.59 31.50 -3.76
CA THR A 30 -33.10 32.63 -4.55
C THR A 30 -32.55 33.97 -4.04
N PRO A 31 -32.36 34.98 -4.92
CA PRO A 31 -31.82 36.28 -4.52
C PRO A 31 -32.59 36.95 -3.36
N ASP A 32 -33.92 36.81 -3.34
CA ASP A 32 -34.78 37.40 -2.30
C ASP A 32 -34.63 36.71 -0.93
N ALA A 33 -34.49 35.37 -0.90
CA ALA A 33 -34.23 34.64 0.33
C ALA A 33 -32.82 34.94 0.88
N ARG A 34 -31.84 35.15 -0.02
CA ARG A 34 -30.47 35.50 0.35
C ARG A 34 -30.39 36.84 1.08
N GLN A 35 -31.16 37.86 0.67
CA GLN A 35 -31.18 39.17 1.33
C GLN A 35 -31.61 39.08 2.81
N ASN A 36 -32.56 38.20 3.14
CA ASN A 36 -33.06 38.05 4.51
C ASN A 36 -32.16 37.16 5.39
N LEU A 37 -31.51 36.14 4.80
CA LEU A 37 -30.69 35.16 5.54
C LEU A 37 -29.25 35.61 5.76
N GLU A 38 -28.69 36.43 4.86
CA GLU A 38 -27.31 36.90 4.94
C GLU A 38 -26.97 37.60 6.28
N PRO A 39 -27.78 38.54 6.79
CA PRO A 39 -27.51 39.18 8.09
C PRO A 39 -27.46 38.20 9.27
N ILE A 40 -28.26 37.13 9.21
CA ILE A 40 -28.30 36.09 10.24
C ILE A 40 -27.08 35.17 10.10
N GLY A 41 -26.73 34.80 8.86
CA GLY A 41 -25.54 34.01 8.54
C GLY A 41 -24.25 34.65 9.03
N ARG A 42 -24.07 35.95 8.82
CA ARG A 42 -22.87 36.67 9.30
C ARG A 42 -22.76 36.64 10.83
N LYS A 43 -23.88 36.68 11.56
CA LYS A 43 -23.88 36.52 13.03
C LYS A 43 -23.52 35.09 13.45
N ILE A 44 -23.97 34.08 12.71
CA ILE A 44 -23.59 32.67 12.94
C ILE A 44 -22.08 32.48 12.73
N ILE A 45 -21.52 33.03 11.65
CA ILE A 45 -20.09 32.89 11.33
C ILE A 45 -19.18 33.54 12.37
N LYS A 46 -19.58 34.66 12.96
CA LYS A 46 -18.85 35.24 14.11
C LYS A 46 -18.73 34.26 15.28
N LYS A 47 -19.74 33.40 15.52
CA LYS A 47 -19.67 32.36 16.55
C LYS A 47 -18.81 31.15 16.15
N CYS A 48 -18.45 31.00 14.88
CA CYS A 48 -17.54 29.96 14.40
C CYS A 48 -16.05 30.29 14.58
N ASP A 49 -15.72 31.53 14.98
CA ASP A 49 -14.38 31.95 15.42
C ASP A 49 -13.27 31.61 14.40
N GLY A 50 -13.56 31.85 13.11
CA GLY A 50 -12.61 31.64 12.00
C GLY A 50 -12.22 30.19 11.72
N LEU A 51 -12.95 29.20 12.27
CA LEU A 51 -12.68 27.77 12.07
C LEU A 51 -13.37 27.24 10.78
N PRO A 52 -12.62 26.81 9.75
CA PRO A 52 -13.19 26.38 8.48
C PRO A 52 -14.15 25.20 8.61
N LEU A 53 -13.81 24.21 9.44
CA LEU A 53 -14.64 23.02 9.66
C LEU A 53 -15.99 23.38 10.29
N ALA A 54 -16.01 24.30 11.26
CA ALA A 54 -17.24 24.78 11.89
C ALA A 54 -18.13 25.50 10.87
N ALA A 55 -17.54 26.39 10.07
CA ALA A 55 -18.24 27.11 9.01
C ALA A 55 -18.85 26.15 7.97
N ASN A 56 -18.06 25.21 7.42
CA ASN A 56 -18.52 24.23 6.43
C ASN A 56 -19.65 23.35 6.97
N THR A 57 -19.51 22.88 8.21
CA THR A 57 -20.48 21.95 8.81
C THR A 57 -21.85 22.62 9.05
N LEU A 58 -21.86 23.90 9.42
CA LEU A 58 -23.09 24.69 9.54
C LEU A 58 -23.63 25.14 8.17
N ALA A 59 -22.76 25.50 7.23
CA ALA A 59 -23.16 25.86 5.87
C ALA A 59 -23.88 24.69 5.19
N GLY A 60 -23.33 23.47 5.30
CA GLY A 60 -23.94 22.25 4.75
C GLY A 60 -25.30 21.91 5.39
N LEU A 61 -25.48 22.19 6.69
CA LEU A 61 -26.77 22.09 7.35
C LEU A 61 -27.79 23.08 6.76
N LEU A 62 -27.41 24.36 6.68
CA LEU A 62 -28.31 25.45 6.31
C LEU A 62 -28.61 25.49 4.81
N ARG A 63 -27.75 24.90 3.97
CA ARG A 63 -28.01 24.69 2.54
C ARG A 63 -29.35 24.00 2.28
N CYS A 64 -29.74 23.05 3.13
CA CYS A 64 -30.98 22.29 3.03
C CYS A 64 -32.15 22.88 3.86
N LYS A 65 -31.94 24.01 4.55
CA LYS A 65 -32.91 24.66 5.45
C LYS A 65 -32.86 26.17 5.27
N GLN A 66 -33.58 26.65 4.26
CA GLN A 66 -33.59 28.07 3.87
C GLN A 66 -34.68 28.89 4.56
N ASP A 67 -35.31 28.36 5.61
CA ASP A 67 -36.28 29.10 6.39
C ASP A 67 -35.61 29.98 7.46
N GLU A 68 -36.00 31.25 7.51
CA GLU A 68 -35.43 32.26 8.42
C GLU A 68 -35.56 31.86 9.89
N LYS A 69 -36.63 31.14 10.23
CA LYS A 69 -36.89 30.65 11.59
C LYS A 69 -35.78 29.70 12.05
N THR A 70 -35.43 28.67 11.26
CA THR A 70 -34.36 27.73 11.60
C THR A 70 -33.01 28.43 11.78
N TRP A 71 -32.71 29.46 10.96
CA TRP A 71 -31.48 30.24 11.11
C TRP A 71 -31.44 31.04 12.42
N LYS A 72 -32.56 31.66 12.81
CA LYS A 72 -32.68 32.37 14.10
C LYS A 72 -32.62 31.41 15.29
N ASP A 73 -33.34 30.29 15.23
CA ASP A 73 -33.35 29.26 16.28
C ASP A 73 -31.94 28.70 16.51
N MET A 74 -31.19 28.47 15.44
CA MET A 74 -29.80 28.01 15.54
C MET A 74 -28.87 29.09 16.11
N LEU A 75 -29.01 30.35 15.69
CA LEU A 75 -28.19 31.46 16.21
C LEU A 75 -28.39 31.66 17.71
N ASN A 76 -29.63 31.50 18.18
CA ASN A 76 -30.06 31.71 19.57
C ASN A 76 -30.02 30.43 20.42
N SER A 77 -29.48 29.33 19.89
CA SER A 77 -29.43 28.06 20.62
C SER A 77 -28.53 28.12 21.85
N GLU A 78 -29.02 27.59 22.97
CA GLU A 78 -28.25 27.44 24.22
C GLU A 78 -27.01 26.55 24.05
N ILE A 79 -26.92 25.75 22.98
CA ILE A 79 -25.76 24.90 22.69
C ILE A 79 -24.47 25.73 22.51
N TRP A 80 -24.59 26.97 22.04
CA TRP A 80 -23.44 27.89 21.93
C TRP A 80 -22.77 28.17 23.28
N ASP A 81 -23.54 28.09 24.37
CA ASP A 81 -23.11 28.44 25.72
C ASP A 81 -22.74 27.22 26.58
N LEU A 82 -22.87 26.00 26.02
CA LEU A 82 -22.46 24.75 26.68
C LEU A 82 -20.94 24.68 26.83
N ARG A 83 -20.39 25.32 27.86
CA ARG A 83 -19.04 25.04 28.36
C ARG A 83 -19.06 23.71 29.08
N THR A 84 -18.87 22.63 28.34
CA THR A 84 -18.59 21.34 28.97
C THR A 84 -17.13 21.36 29.42
N GLU A 85 -16.88 21.64 30.70
CA GLU A 85 -15.55 21.67 31.32
C GLU A 85 -14.75 20.36 31.14
N GLN A 86 -15.38 19.31 30.60
CA GLN A 86 -14.83 17.98 30.37
C GLN A 86 -14.78 17.56 28.88
N SER A 87 -15.34 18.30 27.93
CA SER A 87 -15.39 17.89 26.52
C SER A 87 -14.81 18.95 25.57
N ARG A 88 -13.82 18.56 24.75
CA ARG A 88 -13.18 19.42 23.73
C ARG A 88 -14.06 19.64 22.49
N ILE A 89 -15.39 19.55 22.63
CA ILE A 89 -16.32 19.54 21.50
C ILE A 89 -16.69 20.97 21.11
N LEU A 90 -16.54 21.29 19.83
CA LEU A 90 -16.92 22.59 19.31
C LEU A 90 -18.46 22.73 19.27
N PRO A 91 -19.04 23.81 19.85
CA PRO A 91 -20.49 24.04 19.84
C PRO A 91 -21.12 24.01 18.44
N ALA A 92 -20.42 24.54 17.45
CA ALA A 92 -20.86 24.54 16.05
C ALA A 92 -21.05 23.10 15.49
N LEU A 93 -20.16 22.18 15.86
CA LEU A 93 -20.27 20.77 15.44
C LEU A 93 -21.42 20.07 16.18
N HIS A 94 -21.56 20.33 17.48
CA HIS A 94 -22.66 19.81 18.29
C HIS A 94 -24.03 20.30 17.78
N LEU A 95 -24.11 21.56 17.33
CA LEU A 95 -25.29 22.11 16.66
C LEU A 95 -25.60 21.38 15.35
N SER A 96 -24.61 21.18 14.48
CA SER A 96 -24.85 20.47 13.23
C SER A 96 -25.34 19.03 13.47
N TYR A 97 -24.83 18.36 14.52
CA TYR A 97 -25.36 17.08 14.98
C TYR A 97 -26.78 17.19 15.53
N HIS A 98 -27.09 18.21 16.35
CA HIS A 98 -28.42 18.40 16.93
C HIS A 98 -29.53 18.46 15.87
N TYR A 99 -29.26 19.08 14.72
CA TYR A 99 -30.19 19.17 13.60
C TYR A 99 -30.11 17.99 12.60
N LEU A 100 -29.37 16.92 12.89
CA LEU A 100 -29.43 15.70 12.08
C LEU A 100 -30.75 14.94 12.31
N PRO A 101 -31.33 14.31 11.27
CA PRO A 101 -32.44 13.37 11.46
C PRO A 101 -32.03 12.23 12.40
N THR A 102 -32.97 11.72 13.19
CA THR A 102 -32.71 10.71 14.24
C THR A 102 -31.95 9.49 13.73
N LYS A 103 -32.30 8.97 12.55
CA LYS A 103 -31.58 7.83 11.95
C LYS A 103 -30.12 8.17 11.63
N VAL A 104 -29.88 9.34 11.04
CA VAL A 104 -28.53 9.80 10.68
C VAL A 104 -27.68 10.03 11.94
N LYS A 105 -28.28 10.53 13.03
CA LYS A 105 -27.61 10.63 14.35
C LYS A 105 -27.12 9.27 14.85
N GLN A 106 -27.93 8.22 14.69
CA GLN A 106 -27.55 6.86 15.11
C GLN A 106 -26.44 6.28 14.23
N CYS A 107 -26.54 6.46 12.90
CA CYS A 107 -25.49 6.06 11.95
C CYS A 107 -24.16 6.75 12.28
N PHE A 108 -24.20 8.06 12.58
CA PHE A 108 -23.03 8.83 12.97
C PHE A 108 -22.44 8.36 14.32
N ALA A 109 -23.27 8.17 15.34
CA ALA A 109 -22.81 7.68 16.64
C ALA A 109 -22.12 6.31 16.53
N TYR A 110 -22.61 5.43 15.63
CA TYR A 110 -21.97 4.14 15.36
C TYR A 110 -20.55 4.28 14.79
N CYS A 111 -20.27 5.34 14.01
CA CYS A 111 -18.95 5.55 13.41
C CYS A 111 -17.83 5.84 14.44
N SER A 112 -18.16 6.08 15.71
CA SER A 112 -17.18 6.20 16.80
C SER A 112 -16.32 4.94 17.03
N ILE A 113 -16.70 3.80 16.43
CA ILE A 113 -15.89 2.58 16.45
C ILE A 113 -14.63 2.69 15.57
N PHE A 114 -14.59 3.61 14.59
CA PHE A 114 -13.42 3.79 13.75
C PHE A 114 -12.34 4.64 14.46
N PRO A 115 -11.06 4.49 14.11
CA PRO A 115 -10.01 5.38 14.57
C PRO A 115 -10.22 6.80 14.07
N LYS A 116 -9.56 7.73 14.75
CA LYS A 116 -9.18 9.04 14.20
C LYS A 116 -8.48 8.90 12.86
N ASP A 117 -8.87 9.73 11.90
CA ASP A 117 -8.37 9.75 10.51
C ASP A 117 -8.45 8.41 9.76
N TYR A 118 -9.31 7.48 10.19
CA TYR A 118 -9.45 6.20 9.51
C TYR A 118 -10.11 6.35 8.14
N GLU A 119 -9.47 5.77 7.13
CA GLU A 119 -10.02 5.65 5.80
C GLU A 119 -10.98 4.46 5.72
N PHE A 120 -12.23 4.70 5.35
CA PHE A 120 -13.23 3.64 5.14
C PHE A 120 -13.91 3.76 3.77
N GLN A 121 -14.41 2.62 3.28
CA GLN A 121 -15.24 2.55 2.07
C GLN A 121 -16.69 2.85 2.40
N LYS A 122 -17.36 3.61 1.52
CA LYS A 122 -18.77 3.96 1.66
C LYS A 122 -19.65 2.71 1.75
N GLU A 123 -19.45 1.77 0.83
CA GLU A 123 -20.27 0.57 0.69
C GLU A 123 -20.16 -0.31 1.94
N GLU A 124 -18.94 -0.50 2.47
CA GLU A 124 -18.74 -1.27 3.70
C GLU A 124 -19.49 -0.64 4.89
N LEU A 125 -19.39 0.68 5.05
CA LEU A 125 -20.09 1.39 6.13
C LEU A 125 -21.61 1.25 6.04
N ILE A 126 -22.17 1.35 4.83
CA ILE A 126 -23.60 1.15 4.60
C ILE A 126 -24.02 -0.28 5.00
N LEU A 127 -23.25 -1.30 4.62
CA LEU A 127 -23.54 -2.68 5.03
C LEU A 127 -23.51 -2.87 6.56
N LEU A 128 -22.58 -2.18 7.26
CA LEU A 128 -22.53 -2.19 8.72
C LEU A 128 -23.79 -1.55 9.34
N TRP A 129 -24.25 -0.41 8.80
CA TRP A 129 -25.48 0.23 9.27
C TRP A 129 -26.73 -0.61 9.01
N MET A 130 -26.82 -1.27 7.85
CA MET A 130 -27.89 -2.22 7.52
C MET A 130 -27.91 -3.37 8.53
N ALA A 131 -26.76 -3.99 8.79
CA ALA A 131 -26.62 -5.10 9.72
C ALA A 131 -27.01 -4.71 11.16
N GLN A 132 -26.73 -3.47 11.58
CA GLN A 132 -27.20 -2.96 12.87
C GLN A 132 -28.69 -2.61 12.88
N GLY A 133 -29.35 -2.50 11.72
CA GLY A 133 -30.74 -2.07 11.58
C GLY A 133 -30.91 -0.56 11.70
N LEU A 134 -29.83 0.22 11.50
CA LEU A 134 -29.86 1.68 11.49
C LEU A 134 -30.44 2.20 10.16
N ALA A 135 -30.18 1.48 9.06
CA ALA A 135 -30.72 1.74 7.74
C ALA A 135 -32.06 0.99 7.48
N GLY A 136 -32.99 1.00 8.45
CA GLY A 136 -34.28 0.34 8.31
C GLY A 136 -35.25 1.10 7.39
N SER A 137 -36.15 0.37 6.71
CA SER A 137 -37.15 0.89 5.77
C SER A 137 -37.93 2.10 6.32
N LEU A 138 -38.06 3.14 5.50
CA LEU A 138 -39.02 4.21 5.69
C LEU A 138 -40.39 3.75 5.16
N LYS A 139 -41.49 4.33 5.63
CA LYS A 139 -42.86 3.98 5.20
C LYS A 139 -43.16 4.24 3.69
N GLY A 140 -42.14 4.43 2.85
CA GLY A 140 -42.21 4.89 1.46
C GLY A 140 -41.57 3.99 0.40
N GLY A 141 -41.30 2.70 0.67
CA GLY A 141 -40.86 1.75 -0.37
C GLY A 141 -39.35 1.74 -0.69
N GLU A 142 -38.55 2.57 -0.03
CA GLU A 142 -37.08 2.63 -0.16
C GLU A 142 -36.40 1.38 0.44
N THR A 143 -35.32 0.92 -0.20
CA THR A 143 -34.52 -0.23 0.28
C THR A 143 -33.61 0.16 1.44
N MET A 144 -33.03 -0.83 2.14
CA MET A 144 -32.11 -0.53 3.25
C MET A 144 -30.82 0.15 2.75
N GLU A 145 -30.37 -0.24 1.56
CA GLU A 145 -29.25 0.36 0.84
C GLU A 145 -29.52 1.83 0.52
N ASP A 146 -30.71 2.16 0.00
CA ASP A 146 -31.10 3.54 -0.30
C ASP A 146 -31.12 4.41 0.97
N VAL A 147 -31.69 3.89 2.06
CA VAL A 147 -31.69 4.60 3.36
C VAL A 147 -30.25 4.79 3.86
N GLY A 148 -29.38 3.80 3.68
CA GLY A 148 -27.96 3.88 4.00
C GLY A 148 -27.24 4.96 3.19
N GLU A 149 -27.48 5.02 1.88
CA GLU A 149 -26.95 6.04 0.98
C GLU A 149 -27.44 7.44 1.37
N ILE A 150 -28.74 7.61 1.64
CA ILE A 150 -29.31 8.87 2.12
C ILE A 150 -28.63 9.31 3.42
N CYS A 151 -28.43 8.39 4.37
CA CYS A 151 -27.72 8.69 5.62
C CYS A 151 -26.27 9.12 5.36
N PHE A 152 -25.58 8.41 4.47
CA PHE A 152 -24.20 8.73 4.09
C PHE A 152 -24.10 10.11 3.45
N GLN A 153 -24.95 10.41 2.47
CA GLN A 153 -25.00 11.69 1.79
C GLN A 153 -25.35 12.85 2.74
N ASN A 154 -26.22 12.62 3.73
CA ASN A 154 -26.50 13.61 4.77
C ASN A 154 -25.23 13.95 5.58
N LEU A 155 -24.44 12.96 5.97
CA LEU A 155 -23.19 13.18 6.70
C LEU A 155 -22.11 13.84 5.82
N LEU A 156 -21.97 13.38 4.57
CA LEU A 156 -21.05 13.97 3.59
C LEU A 156 -21.38 15.44 3.31
N SER A 157 -22.66 15.74 3.08
CA SER A 157 -23.14 17.10 2.78
C SER A 157 -22.91 18.11 3.90
N ARG A 158 -22.72 17.64 5.14
CA ARG A 158 -22.43 18.45 6.33
C ARG A 158 -20.96 18.37 6.75
N SER A 159 -20.09 17.83 5.89
CA SER A 159 -18.65 17.67 6.15
C SER A 159 -18.31 16.79 7.36
N PHE A 160 -19.23 15.95 7.82
CA PHE A 160 -18.94 14.93 8.84
C PHE A 160 -18.01 13.85 8.28
N PHE A 161 -18.17 13.56 6.98
CA PHE A 161 -17.21 12.79 6.20
C PHE A 161 -16.56 13.69 5.15
N GLN A 162 -15.32 13.37 4.82
CA GLN A 162 -14.55 14.03 3.77
C GLN A 162 -13.96 12.97 2.85
N GLN A 163 -13.82 13.28 1.57
CA GLN A 163 -13.14 12.39 0.63
C GLN A 163 -11.64 12.37 0.96
N SER A 164 -11.02 11.20 0.99
CA SER A 164 -9.59 11.10 1.28
C SER A 164 -8.76 11.79 0.19
N GLY A 165 -7.74 12.54 0.61
CA GLY A 165 -6.76 13.14 -0.28
C GLY A 165 -5.83 12.11 -0.95
N HIS A 166 -5.68 10.92 -0.34
CA HIS A 166 -4.84 9.84 -0.86
C HIS A 166 -5.59 8.95 -1.85
N ASN A 167 -6.84 8.61 -1.56
CA ASN A 167 -7.66 7.75 -2.39
C ASN A 167 -9.08 8.30 -2.53
N LYS A 168 -9.44 8.74 -3.74
CA LYS A 168 -10.76 9.31 -4.04
C LYS A 168 -11.94 8.33 -3.81
N SER A 169 -11.70 7.02 -3.72
CA SER A 169 -12.75 6.04 -3.38
C SER A 169 -12.97 5.86 -1.88
N MET A 170 -12.13 6.46 -1.02
CA MET A 170 -12.19 6.35 0.43
C MET A 170 -12.66 7.65 1.07
N PHE A 171 -13.21 7.53 2.27
CA PHE A 171 -13.66 8.66 3.08
C PHE A 171 -13.02 8.62 4.46
N VAL A 172 -12.88 9.79 5.07
CA VAL A 172 -12.33 9.98 6.41
C VAL A 172 -13.27 10.82 7.27
N MET A 173 -13.20 10.61 8.58
CA MET A 173 -13.84 11.45 9.58
C MET A 173 -12.75 12.25 10.30
N HIS A 174 -12.85 13.57 10.23
CA HIS A 174 -11.90 14.48 10.88
C HIS A 174 -11.91 14.27 12.42
N ASP A 175 -10.76 14.38 13.07
CA ASP A 175 -10.58 14.16 14.52
C ASP A 175 -11.62 14.83 15.44
N LEU A 176 -11.92 16.11 15.21
CA LEU A 176 -12.95 16.84 15.97
C LEU A 176 -14.38 16.30 15.77
N ILE A 177 -14.69 15.80 14.56
CA ILE A 177 -15.97 15.12 14.27
C ILE A 177 -15.99 13.75 14.94
N HIS A 178 -14.85 13.04 14.93
CA HIS A 178 -14.70 11.79 15.64
C HIS A 178 -14.88 11.96 17.16
N ASP A 179 -14.32 13.02 17.76
CA ASP A 179 -14.50 13.32 19.19
C ASP A 179 -15.97 13.59 19.52
N LEU A 180 -16.69 14.28 18.62
CA LEU A 180 -18.14 14.42 18.72
C LEU A 180 -18.86 13.06 18.60
N ALA A 181 -18.45 12.19 17.67
CA ALA A 181 -19.02 10.85 17.51
C ALA A 181 -18.86 10.01 18.79
N GLN A 182 -17.68 10.05 19.41
CA GLN A 182 -17.43 9.38 20.68
C GLN A 182 -18.33 9.91 21.79
N PHE A 183 -18.43 11.23 21.94
CA PHE A 183 -19.30 11.86 22.93
C PHE A 183 -20.77 11.45 22.78
N VAL A 184 -21.31 11.51 21.57
CA VAL A 184 -22.74 11.16 21.34
C VAL A 184 -23.00 9.66 21.39
N SER A 185 -21.97 8.83 21.18
CA SER A 185 -22.08 7.37 21.31
C SER A 185 -22.12 6.88 22.77
N GLY A 186 -21.68 7.72 23.71
CA GLY A 186 -21.66 7.41 25.14
C GLY A 186 -20.98 6.09 25.45
N GLU A 187 -21.62 5.24 26.25
CA GLU A 187 -21.09 3.94 26.65
C GLU A 187 -21.35 2.80 25.64
N PHE A 188 -22.01 3.08 24.52
CA PHE A 188 -22.47 2.02 23.60
C PHE A 188 -21.40 1.56 22.62
N CYS A 189 -20.45 2.42 22.27
CA CYS A 189 -19.33 2.10 21.40
C CYS A 189 -18.03 2.07 22.21
N PHE A 190 -17.25 1.02 22.00
CA PHE A 190 -15.97 0.86 22.67
C PHE A 190 -14.90 0.46 21.65
N ARG A 191 -13.76 1.13 21.75
CA ARG A 191 -12.60 0.93 20.89
C ARG A 191 -11.38 0.60 21.74
N LEU A 192 -10.71 -0.51 21.41
CA LEU A 192 -9.45 -0.92 22.04
C LEU A 192 -8.26 -0.57 21.15
N GLU A 193 -7.43 0.36 21.62
CA GLU A 193 -6.20 0.79 20.93
C GLU A 193 -5.01 -0.10 21.32
N MET A 194 -4.00 -0.18 20.45
CA MET A 194 -2.80 -0.99 20.71
C MET A 194 -2.11 -0.61 22.03
N GLY A 195 -1.76 -1.63 22.81
CA GLY A 195 -1.03 -1.46 24.07
C GLY A 195 -1.83 -0.85 25.22
N GLN A 196 -3.12 -0.56 25.04
CA GLN A 196 -3.99 -0.07 26.11
C GLN A 196 -4.82 -1.21 26.71
N GLN A 197 -4.96 -1.20 28.03
CA GLN A 197 -6.02 -1.94 28.73
C GLN A 197 -7.01 -0.91 29.25
N LYS A 198 -8.23 -0.92 28.70
CA LYS A 198 -9.33 -0.06 29.13
C LYS A 198 -10.48 -0.93 29.62
N ASN A 199 -11.11 -0.52 30.71
CA ASN A 199 -12.34 -1.15 31.19
C ASN A 199 -13.48 -0.88 30.21
N VAL A 200 -14.17 -1.93 29.80
CA VAL A 200 -15.31 -1.84 28.89
C VAL A 200 -16.60 -1.67 29.71
N SER A 201 -17.46 -0.73 29.34
CA SER A 201 -18.79 -0.63 29.98
C SER A 201 -19.60 -1.90 29.72
N LYS A 202 -20.34 -2.37 30.73
CA LYS A 202 -21.33 -3.46 30.58
C LYS A 202 -22.45 -3.09 29.59
N ASN A 203 -22.62 -1.81 29.31
CA ASN A 203 -23.58 -1.30 28.32
C ASN A 203 -23.05 -1.29 26.89
N ALA A 204 -21.78 -1.66 26.67
CA ALA A 204 -21.20 -1.70 25.33
C ALA A 204 -22.01 -2.62 24.40
N ARG A 205 -22.21 -2.15 23.18
CA ARG A 205 -22.91 -2.85 22.10
C ARG A 205 -22.02 -3.01 20.88
N HIS A 206 -21.09 -2.10 20.67
CA HIS A 206 -20.22 -2.11 19.51
C HIS A 206 -18.76 -2.10 19.95
N PHE A 207 -18.02 -3.14 19.57
CA PHE A 207 -16.62 -3.30 19.90
C PHE A 207 -15.78 -3.31 18.62
N SER A 208 -14.77 -2.44 18.59
CA SER A 208 -13.71 -2.46 17.60
C SER A 208 -12.34 -2.41 18.25
N TYR A 209 -11.32 -2.82 17.52
CA TYR A 209 -9.96 -2.80 18.02
C TYR A 209 -8.93 -2.72 16.89
N ASP A 210 -7.76 -2.19 17.22
CA ASP A 210 -6.61 -2.26 16.33
C ASP A 210 -6.12 -3.71 16.26
N ARG A 211 -6.16 -4.29 15.06
CA ARG A 211 -5.66 -5.63 14.78
C ARG A 211 -4.16 -5.68 15.03
N GLU A 212 -3.73 -6.66 15.82
CA GLU A 212 -2.32 -6.90 16.10
C GLU A 212 -1.84 -8.18 15.40
N LEU A 213 -0.52 -8.37 15.34
CA LEU A 213 0.06 -9.59 14.78
C LEU A 213 -0.50 -10.86 15.45
N PHE A 214 -0.80 -10.80 16.75
CA PHE A 214 -1.35 -11.89 17.53
C PHE A 214 -2.45 -11.39 18.48
N ASP A 215 -3.70 -11.65 18.13
CA ASP A 215 -4.87 -11.31 18.94
C ASP A 215 -5.32 -12.52 19.77
N MET A 216 -4.77 -12.64 20.98
CA MET A 216 -5.00 -13.76 21.90
C MET A 216 -6.12 -13.49 22.89
N SER A 217 -6.67 -14.54 23.51
CA SER A 217 -7.86 -14.43 24.38
C SER A 217 -7.76 -13.38 25.47
N LYS A 218 -6.56 -13.16 26.05
CA LYS A 218 -6.34 -12.19 27.12
C LYS A 218 -6.63 -10.74 26.68
N LYS A 219 -6.41 -10.40 25.41
CA LYS A 219 -6.78 -9.09 24.84
C LYS A 219 -8.28 -8.82 24.96
N PHE A 220 -9.09 -9.87 24.96
CA PHE A 220 -10.55 -9.81 25.01
C PHE A 220 -11.12 -10.15 26.39
N ASP A 221 -10.28 -10.29 27.43
CA ASP A 221 -10.74 -10.46 28.82
C ASP A 221 -11.65 -9.31 29.29
N PRO A 222 -11.46 -8.04 28.87
CA PRO A 222 -12.41 -6.96 29.18
C PRO A 222 -13.84 -7.19 28.66
N LEU A 223 -14.03 -8.09 27.69
CA LEU A 223 -15.34 -8.43 27.14
C LEU A 223 -16.04 -9.57 27.89
N ARG A 224 -15.41 -10.16 28.90
CA ARG A 224 -15.90 -11.38 29.59
C ARG A 224 -17.29 -11.21 30.19
N ASP A 225 -17.61 -10.02 30.69
CA ASP A 225 -18.88 -9.72 31.38
C ASP A 225 -19.92 -9.06 30.46
N ILE A 226 -19.69 -9.03 29.14
CA ILE A 226 -20.58 -8.41 28.17
C ILE A 226 -21.45 -9.48 27.49
N ASP A 227 -22.76 -9.39 27.66
CA ASP A 227 -23.74 -10.34 27.12
C ASP A 227 -24.44 -9.81 25.85
N LYS A 228 -24.54 -8.49 25.69
CA LYS A 228 -25.33 -7.80 24.67
C LYS A 228 -24.51 -7.24 23.50
N LEU A 229 -23.30 -7.75 23.28
CA LEU A 229 -22.43 -7.30 22.19
C LEU A 229 -23.05 -7.58 20.82
N ARG A 230 -23.05 -6.58 19.94
CA ARG A 230 -23.65 -6.59 18.58
C ARG A 230 -22.62 -6.44 17.46
N THR A 231 -21.49 -5.79 17.71
CA THR A 231 -20.40 -5.64 16.73
C THR A 231 -19.09 -6.13 17.32
N PHE A 232 -18.38 -6.96 16.56
CA PHE A 232 -16.98 -7.30 16.79
C PHE A 232 -16.19 -7.02 15.50
N LEU A 233 -15.38 -5.96 15.51
CA LEU A 233 -14.75 -5.40 14.31
C LEU A 233 -13.23 -5.15 14.48
N PRO A 234 -12.36 -6.05 14.00
CA PRO A 234 -10.92 -5.80 13.90
C PRO A 234 -10.63 -4.78 12.78
N LEU A 235 -9.81 -3.77 13.08
CA LEU A 235 -9.43 -2.71 12.14
C LEU A 235 -7.92 -2.73 11.89
N SER A 236 -7.52 -2.69 10.63
CA SER A 236 -6.10 -2.67 10.24
C SER A 236 -5.58 -1.24 10.15
N LYS A 237 -4.31 -1.02 10.51
CA LYS A 237 -3.63 0.25 10.22
C LYS A 237 -3.08 0.25 8.78
N PRO A 238 -3.13 1.39 8.07
CA PRO A 238 -2.48 1.53 6.76
C PRO A 238 -0.98 1.20 6.85
N GLY A 239 -0.48 0.37 5.92
CA GLY A 239 0.96 0.09 5.77
C GLY A 239 1.51 -1.18 6.46
N TYR A 240 0.67 -1.99 7.11
CA TYR A 240 1.08 -3.29 7.69
C TYR A 240 0.47 -4.46 6.89
N GLU A 241 1.22 -5.05 5.97
CA GLU A 241 0.82 -6.23 5.17
C GLU A 241 1.29 -7.56 5.78
N LEU A 242 1.07 -7.77 7.08
CA LEU A 242 1.40 -9.04 7.73
C LEU A 242 0.12 -9.83 8.04
N SER A 243 0.13 -11.13 7.74
CA SER A 243 -0.96 -12.03 8.13
C SER A 243 -1.08 -12.07 9.66
N CYS A 244 -2.22 -11.64 10.18
CA CYS A 244 -2.48 -11.60 11.62
C CYS A 244 -3.03 -12.95 12.11
N TYR A 245 -2.79 -13.29 13.37
CA TYR A 245 -3.27 -14.52 13.99
C TYR A 245 -4.31 -14.20 15.06
N LEU A 246 -5.46 -14.89 14.98
CA LEU A 246 -6.47 -14.89 16.03
C LEU A 246 -6.33 -16.18 16.82
N GLY A 247 -6.16 -16.08 18.14
CA GLY A 247 -5.98 -17.28 18.97
C GLY A 247 -7.19 -18.21 18.91
N ASP A 248 -6.97 -19.52 18.81
CA ASP A 248 -8.03 -20.53 18.67
C ASP A 248 -9.09 -20.43 19.78
N LYS A 249 -8.67 -20.14 21.01
CA LYS A 249 -9.59 -19.90 22.13
C LYS A 249 -10.58 -18.76 21.86
N VAL A 250 -10.16 -17.72 21.14
CA VAL A 250 -11.05 -16.62 20.77
C VAL A 250 -12.12 -17.12 19.79
N LEU A 251 -11.68 -17.85 18.75
CA LEU A 251 -12.54 -18.38 17.72
C LEU A 251 -13.55 -19.41 18.26
N HIS A 252 -13.10 -20.33 19.12
CA HIS A 252 -13.92 -21.44 19.61
C HIS A 252 -14.72 -21.12 20.88
N ASP A 253 -14.16 -20.33 21.81
CA ASP A 253 -14.76 -20.13 23.13
C ASP A 253 -15.31 -18.72 23.36
N VAL A 254 -14.68 -17.69 22.79
CA VAL A 254 -15.04 -16.28 23.09
C VAL A 254 -16.14 -15.80 22.16
N LEU A 255 -15.91 -15.84 20.84
CA LEU A 255 -16.85 -15.30 19.87
C LEU A 255 -18.23 -15.96 19.90
N PRO A 256 -18.36 -17.30 20.03
CA PRO A 256 -19.68 -17.96 20.04
C PRO A 256 -20.54 -17.61 21.27
N LYS A 257 -19.99 -17.00 22.33
CA LYS A 257 -20.75 -16.59 23.52
C LYS A 257 -21.63 -15.37 23.27
N PHE A 258 -21.28 -14.50 22.32
CA PHE A 258 -22.00 -13.26 22.06
C PHE A 258 -23.25 -13.50 21.19
N ARG A 259 -24.30 -14.06 21.79
CA ARG A 259 -25.52 -14.47 21.06
C ARG A 259 -26.27 -13.32 20.40
N CYS A 260 -26.11 -12.08 20.89
CA CYS A 260 -26.72 -10.87 20.32
C CYS A 260 -25.94 -10.27 19.12
N MET A 261 -24.84 -10.90 18.69
CA MET A 261 -23.97 -10.39 17.63
C MET A 261 -24.72 -10.24 16.31
N ARG A 262 -24.53 -9.09 15.65
CA ARG A 262 -25.10 -8.72 14.34
C ARG A 262 -24.03 -8.51 13.27
N VAL A 263 -22.87 -7.98 13.66
CA VAL A 263 -21.71 -7.75 12.81
C VAL A 263 -20.52 -8.52 13.38
N LEU A 264 -19.95 -9.40 12.56
CA LEU A 264 -18.69 -10.08 12.83
C LEU A 264 -17.77 -9.91 11.63
N SER A 265 -16.60 -9.33 11.85
CA SER A 265 -15.50 -9.36 10.89
C SER A 265 -14.33 -10.13 11.49
N LEU A 266 -13.75 -11.01 10.66
CA LEU A 266 -12.52 -11.75 10.91
C LEU A 266 -11.58 -11.59 9.70
N SER A 267 -11.70 -10.47 8.97
CA SER A 267 -10.92 -10.24 7.77
C SER A 267 -9.41 -10.28 8.03
N ASP A 268 -8.66 -10.77 7.05
CA ASP A 268 -7.20 -10.94 6.99
C ASP A 268 -6.53 -11.65 8.18
N TYR A 269 -7.30 -12.34 9.02
CA TYR A 269 -6.76 -13.32 9.94
C TYR A 269 -6.38 -14.61 9.22
N ASN A 270 -5.35 -15.28 9.73
CA ASN A 270 -4.90 -16.59 9.25
C ASN A 270 -5.83 -17.73 9.71
N ILE A 271 -7.11 -17.67 9.32
CA ILE A 271 -8.14 -18.66 9.65
C ILE A 271 -8.29 -19.63 8.49
N THR A 272 -8.26 -20.94 8.76
CA THR A 272 -8.38 -22.01 7.74
C THR A 272 -9.73 -22.73 7.76
N TYR A 273 -10.46 -22.67 8.87
CA TYR A 273 -11.80 -23.22 9.03
C TYR A 273 -12.59 -22.38 10.04
N LEU A 274 -13.93 -22.44 9.96
CA LEU A 274 -14.83 -21.86 10.96
C LEU A 274 -15.52 -22.99 11.74
N PRO A 275 -15.68 -22.88 13.07
CA PRO A 275 -16.36 -23.90 13.86
C PRO A 275 -17.87 -23.88 13.64
N ASP A 276 -18.51 -25.05 13.73
CA ASP A 276 -19.97 -25.21 13.55
C ASP A 276 -20.79 -24.37 14.53
N SER A 277 -20.23 -24.04 15.70
CA SER A 277 -20.84 -23.20 16.74
C SER A 277 -21.23 -21.81 16.23
N PHE A 278 -20.65 -21.33 15.14
CA PHE A 278 -21.03 -20.05 14.52
C PHE A 278 -22.46 -20.06 13.99
N GLY A 279 -23.02 -21.23 13.62
CA GLY A 279 -24.44 -21.38 13.27
C GLY A 279 -25.39 -21.02 14.40
N ASN A 280 -24.92 -20.93 15.65
CA ASN A 280 -25.71 -20.50 16.80
C ASN A 280 -25.86 -18.99 16.94
N LEU A 281 -25.10 -18.19 16.18
CA LEU A 281 -25.18 -16.72 16.18
C LEU A 281 -26.40 -16.23 15.37
N LYS A 282 -27.61 -16.64 15.77
CA LYS A 282 -28.86 -16.46 15.00
C LYS A 282 -29.21 -15.00 14.67
N HIS A 283 -28.64 -14.03 15.38
CA HIS A 283 -28.84 -12.60 15.13
C HIS A 283 -27.84 -12.00 14.13
N LEU A 284 -26.86 -12.78 13.67
CA LEU A 284 -25.82 -12.31 12.77
C LEU A 284 -26.44 -11.87 11.44
N ARG A 285 -26.07 -10.67 11.00
CA ARG A 285 -26.53 -10.04 9.75
C ARG A 285 -25.37 -9.74 8.81
N TYR A 286 -24.17 -9.56 9.32
CA TYR A 286 -22.97 -9.31 8.54
C TYR A 286 -21.84 -10.22 9.02
N LEU A 287 -21.29 -11.00 8.09
CA LEU A 287 -20.11 -11.84 8.31
C LEU A 287 -19.07 -11.52 7.24
N ASN A 288 -17.90 -11.03 7.68
CA ASN A 288 -16.76 -10.78 6.81
C ASN A 288 -15.58 -11.70 7.16
N LEU A 289 -15.15 -12.49 6.20
CA LEU A 289 -13.98 -13.39 6.25
C LEU A 289 -12.98 -13.07 5.13
N SER A 290 -13.06 -11.88 4.54
CA SER A 290 -12.20 -11.50 3.41
C SER A 290 -10.72 -11.65 3.75
N GLY A 291 -9.91 -12.08 2.78
CA GLY A 291 -8.47 -12.24 2.96
C GLY A 291 -8.04 -13.38 3.90
N THR A 292 -8.98 -14.17 4.44
CA THR A 292 -8.65 -15.36 5.25
C THR A 292 -8.20 -16.53 4.36
N LYS A 293 -7.62 -17.57 4.97
CA LYS A 293 -7.18 -18.80 4.27
C LYS A 293 -8.22 -19.92 4.37
N ILE A 294 -9.50 -19.57 4.54
CA ILE A 294 -10.57 -20.53 4.76
C ILE A 294 -10.72 -21.45 3.54
N GLN A 295 -10.84 -22.74 3.80
CA GLN A 295 -10.94 -23.75 2.73
C GLN A 295 -12.39 -24.10 2.41
N LYS A 296 -13.23 -24.18 3.44
CA LYS A 296 -14.67 -24.48 3.37
C LYS A 296 -15.43 -23.74 4.46
N LEU A 297 -16.68 -23.41 4.19
CA LEU A 297 -17.61 -22.92 5.21
C LEU A 297 -18.36 -24.10 5.84
N PRO A 298 -18.63 -24.06 7.17
CA PRO A 298 -19.44 -25.09 7.82
C PRO A 298 -20.88 -25.07 7.30
N LYS A 299 -21.52 -26.25 7.20
CA LYS A 299 -22.94 -26.36 6.80
C LYS A 299 -23.87 -25.58 7.73
N SER A 300 -23.48 -25.40 8.99
CA SER A 300 -24.22 -24.63 9.99
C SER A 300 -24.39 -23.16 9.62
N ILE A 301 -23.64 -22.62 8.64
CA ILE A 301 -23.84 -21.26 8.12
C ILE A 301 -25.28 -21.05 7.61
N GLY A 302 -25.92 -22.10 7.08
CA GLY A 302 -27.32 -22.04 6.62
C GLY A 302 -28.35 -21.86 7.75
N MET A 303 -27.92 -21.91 9.02
CA MET A 303 -28.78 -21.61 10.18
C MET A 303 -28.88 -20.10 10.46
N LEU A 304 -28.03 -19.28 9.82
CA LEU A 304 -27.98 -17.82 10.00
C LEU A 304 -29.05 -17.11 9.17
N LEU A 305 -30.33 -17.41 9.40
CA LEU A 305 -31.44 -16.94 8.57
C LEU A 305 -31.62 -15.41 8.50
N ASN A 306 -30.97 -14.66 9.40
CA ASN A 306 -30.95 -13.19 9.41
C ASN A 306 -29.76 -12.58 8.65
N LEU A 307 -28.87 -13.41 8.08
CA LEU A 307 -27.68 -12.94 7.39
C LEU A 307 -28.06 -12.12 6.16
N GLN A 308 -27.58 -10.88 6.12
CA GLN A 308 -27.78 -9.90 5.05
C GLN A 308 -26.54 -9.74 4.17
N SER A 309 -25.35 -9.89 4.74
CA SER A 309 -24.09 -9.75 4.02
C SER A 309 -23.11 -10.85 4.40
N LEU A 310 -22.56 -11.51 3.37
CA LEU A 310 -21.49 -12.49 3.50
C LEU A 310 -20.34 -12.08 2.58
N VAL A 311 -19.21 -11.69 3.17
CA VAL A 311 -18.04 -11.19 2.45
C VAL A 311 -16.91 -12.21 2.57
N LEU A 312 -16.51 -12.77 1.42
CA LEU A 312 -15.51 -13.83 1.26
C LEU A 312 -14.41 -13.42 0.26
N SER A 313 -14.34 -12.12 -0.09
CA SER A 313 -13.39 -11.61 -1.08
C SER A 313 -11.95 -12.00 -0.73
N GLY A 314 -11.19 -12.50 -1.70
CA GLY A 314 -9.79 -12.86 -1.48
C GLY A 314 -9.57 -14.10 -0.62
N CYS A 315 -10.60 -14.92 -0.36
CA CYS A 315 -10.42 -16.26 0.23
C CYS A 315 -9.87 -17.23 -0.83
N PHE A 316 -8.58 -17.12 -1.17
CA PHE A 316 -7.95 -17.85 -2.29
C PHE A 316 -7.90 -19.38 -2.13
N ARG A 317 -8.26 -19.92 -0.95
CA ARG A 317 -8.34 -21.37 -0.68
C ARG A 317 -9.77 -21.90 -0.64
N LEU A 318 -10.78 -21.04 -0.72
CA LEU A 318 -12.19 -21.43 -0.70
C LEU A 318 -12.58 -22.00 -2.07
N THR A 319 -12.96 -23.28 -2.11
CA THR A 319 -13.22 -24.04 -3.35
C THR A 319 -14.69 -24.35 -3.60
N GLU A 320 -15.53 -24.32 -2.55
CA GLU A 320 -16.96 -24.57 -2.64
C GLU A 320 -17.73 -23.76 -1.60
N LEU A 321 -19.00 -23.50 -1.89
CA LEU A 321 -19.97 -22.99 -0.93
C LEU A 321 -20.92 -24.13 -0.51
N PRO A 322 -21.29 -24.23 0.77
CA PRO A 322 -22.26 -25.22 1.21
C PRO A 322 -23.64 -24.97 0.59
N ALA A 323 -24.36 -26.05 0.23
CA ALA A 323 -25.68 -25.98 -0.39
C ALA A 323 -26.70 -25.23 0.48
N GLU A 324 -26.49 -25.25 1.80
CA GLU A 324 -27.32 -24.58 2.78
C GLU A 324 -27.33 -23.05 2.64
N ILE A 325 -26.42 -22.44 1.87
CA ILE A 325 -26.48 -21.00 1.55
C ILE A 325 -27.79 -20.63 0.84
N GLY A 326 -28.38 -21.52 0.04
CA GLY A 326 -29.68 -21.29 -0.60
C GLY A 326 -30.84 -21.04 0.39
N LYS A 327 -30.65 -21.34 1.69
CA LYS A 327 -31.65 -21.09 2.75
C LYS A 327 -31.60 -19.65 3.30
N LEU A 328 -30.57 -18.88 2.97
CA LEU A 328 -30.34 -17.54 3.51
C LEU A 328 -31.17 -16.47 2.79
N ILE A 329 -32.49 -16.60 2.82
CA ILE A 329 -33.43 -15.75 2.04
C ILE A 329 -33.32 -14.23 2.29
N ASN A 330 -32.74 -13.83 3.42
CA ASN A 330 -32.49 -12.42 3.77
C ASN A 330 -31.12 -11.91 3.29
N LEU A 331 -30.35 -12.69 2.53
CA LEU A 331 -29.05 -12.29 2.03
C LEU A 331 -29.21 -11.29 0.88
N HIS A 332 -28.67 -10.09 1.08
CA HIS A 332 -28.68 -8.98 0.11
C HIS A 332 -27.32 -8.83 -0.59
N HIS A 333 -26.23 -9.19 0.09
CA HIS A 333 -24.87 -9.04 -0.43
C HIS A 333 -24.06 -10.33 -0.27
N LEU A 334 -23.58 -10.89 -1.37
CA LEU A 334 -22.65 -12.00 -1.40
C LEU A 334 -21.41 -11.62 -2.22
N ASP A 335 -20.28 -11.45 -1.53
CA ASP A 335 -19.01 -11.19 -2.20
C ASP A 335 -18.12 -12.43 -2.14
N ILE A 336 -17.91 -13.07 -3.29
CA ILE A 336 -17.02 -14.21 -3.45
C ILE A 336 -15.92 -13.92 -4.49
N SER A 337 -15.62 -12.65 -4.71
CA SER A 337 -14.58 -12.22 -5.63
C SER A 337 -13.20 -12.76 -5.21
N ARG A 338 -12.34 -13.09 -6.17
CA ARG A 338 -10.99 -13.61 -5.90
C ARG A 338 -10.98 -14.88 -5.02
N THR A 339 -11.99 -15.73 -5.15
CA THR A 339 -12.03 -17.10 -4.57
C THR A 339 -11.67 -18.14 -5.64
N LYS A 340 -11.56 -19.42 -5.25
CA LYS A 340 -11.38 -20.55 -6.17
C LYS A 340 -12.64 -21.42 -6.27
N ILE A 341 -13.82 -20.82 -6.05
CA ILE A 341 -15.09 -21.54 -6.13
C ILE A 341 -15.28 -22.10 -7.54
N GLU A 342 -15.52 -23.41 -7.66
CA GLU A 342 -15.64 -24.07 -8.96
C GLU A 342 -17.06 -24.06 -9.53
N GLY A 343 -18.07 -23.81 -8.69
CA GLY A 343 -19.47 -23.70 -9.08
C GLY A 343 -20.35 -23.18 -7.94
N MET A 344 -21.42 -22.47 -8.30
CA MET A 344 -22.44 -22.05 -7.33
C MET A 344 -23.23 -23.27 -6.82
N PRO A 345 -23.64 -23.27 -5.53
CA PRO A 345 -24.49 -24.33 -4.99
C PRO A 345 -25.90 -24.28 -5.60
N MET A 346 -26.53 -25.44 -5.78
CA MET A 346 -27.92 -25.53 -6.25
C MET A 346 -28.88 -24.77 -5.32
N GLY A 347 -29.91 -24.16 -5.90
CA GLY A 347 -30.94 -23.43 -5.14
C GLY A 347 -30.54 -21.99 -4.82
N ILE A 348 -29.51 -21.46 -5.48
CA ILE A 348 -29.10 -20.06 -5.32
C ILE A 348 -30.19 -19.10 -5.83
N ASN A 349 -31.02 -19.55 -6.78
CA ASN A 349 -32.19 -18.81 -7.27
C ASN A 349 -33.25 -18.54 -6.20
N GLY A 350 -33.20 -19.25 -5.06
CA GLY A 350 -34.03 -18.98 -3.90
C GLY A 350 -33.72 -17.64 -3.22
N LEU A 351 -32.53 -17.06 -3.44
CA LEU A 351 -32.08 -15.81 -2.85
C LEU A 351 -32.64 -14.58 -3.59
N LYS A 352 -33.96 -14.48 -3.69
CA LYS A 352 -34.64 -13.43 -4.47
C LYS A 352 -34.39 -12.01 -3.96
N GLY A 353 -34.00 -11.86 -2.70
CA GLY A 353 -33.61 -10.57 -2.10
C GLY A 353 -32.18 -10.13 -2.39
N LEU A 354 -31.38 -10.93 -3.12
CA LEU A 354 -29.99 -10.64 -3.39
C LEU A 354 -29.85 -9.42 -4.30
N ARG A 355 -29.19 -8.38 -3.79
CA ARG A 355 -28.93 -7.12 -4.49
C ARG A 355 -27.54 -7.10 -5.11
N ARG A 356 -26.53 -7.63 -4.42
CA ARG A 356 -25.15 -7.64 -4.93
C ARG A 356 -24.56 -9.04 -4.88
N LEU A 357 -24.12 -9.49 -6.04
CA LEU A 357 -23.37 -10.73 -6.23
C LEU A 357 -22.14 -10.42 -7.07
N THR A 358 -20.95 -10.48 -6.47
CA THR A 358 -19.72 -10.08 -7.20
C THR A 358 -19.30 -11.10 -8.25
N THR A 359 -19.64 -12.38 -8.06
CA THR A 359 -19.29 -13.45 -8.98
C THR A 359 -20.35 -14.56 -8.97
N TYR A 360 -20.74 -15.02 -10.16
CA TYR A 360 -21.59 -16.18 -10.38
C TYR A 360 -20.78 -17.23 -11.17
N VAL A 361 -20.47 -18.36 -10.54
CA VAL A 361 -19.68 -19.44 -11.17
C VAL A 361 -20.62 -20.55 -11.67
N VAL A 362 -20.68 -20.77 -12.98
CA VAL A 362 -21.54 -21.82 -13.55
C VAL A 362 -20.98 -23.21 -13.20
N GLY A 363 -21.76 -24.01 -12.47
CA GLY A 363 -21.32 -25.33 -11.98
C GLY A 363 -21.29 -26.43 -13.06
N LYS A 364 -20.38 -27.39 -12.88
CA LYS A 364 -20.42 -28.70 -13.58
C LYS A 364 -21.48 -29.61 -12.93
N HIS A 365 -21.72 -30.80 -13.48
CA HIS A 365 -22.70 -31.80 -13.00
C HIS A 365 -23.00 -31.70 -11.48
N GLY A 366 -24.24 -31.32 -11.12
CA GLY A 366 -24.69 -31.19 -9.72
C GLY A 366 -24.58 -29.81 -9.07
N GLY A 367 -23.95 -28.81 -9.72
CA GLY A 367 -23.95 -27.41 -9.31
C GLY A 367 -24.97 -26.54 -10.07
N ALA A 368 -25.19 -25.31 -9.59
CA ALA A 368 -26.21 -24.41 -10.13
C ALA A 368 -25.98 -24.10 -11.61
N ARG A 369 -27.09 -24.16 -12.36
CA ARG A 369 -27.11 -23.90 -13.81
C ARG A 369 -27.30 -22.41 -14.07
N LEU A 370 -26.82 -21.94 -15.21
CA LEU A 370 -26.91 -20.53 -15.62
C LEU A 370 -28.36 -19.99 -15.58
N GLY A 371 -29.36 -20.83 -15.82
CA GLY A 371 -30.78 -20.46 -15.72
C GLY A 371 -31.23 -20.02 -14.32
N GLU A 372 -30.56 -20.42 -13.24
CA GLU A 372 -30.88 -19.97 -11.88
C GLU A 372 -30.63 -18.47 -11.67
N LEU A 373 -29.75 -17.86 -12.48
CA LEU A 373 -29.51 -16.41 -12.47
C LEU A 373 -30.72 -15.60 -12.96
N ARG A 374 -31.69 -16.25 -13.64
CA ARG A 374 -32.94 -15.62 -14.08
C ARG A 374 -33.71 -14.99 -12.93
N ASP A 375 -33.84 -15.72 -11.83
CA ASP A 375 -34.72 -15.36 -10.71
C ASP A 375 -34.11 -14.30 -9.78
N LEU A 376 -32.81 -14.00 -9.92
CA LEU A 376 -32.09 -12.96 -9.18
C LEU A 376 -32.31 -11.57 -9.82
N ALA A 377 -33.56 -11.12 -9.89
CA ALA A 377 -33.95 -9.96 -10.70
C ALA A 377 -33.39 -8.60 -10.23
N HIS A 378 -33.01 -8.47 -8.96
CA HIS A 378 -32.66 -7.20 -8.32
C HIS A 378 -31.15 -6.95 -8.20
N LEU A 379 -30.34 -7.65 -9.00
CA LEU A 379 -28.89 -7.51 -8.96
C LEU A 379 -28.46 -6.12 -9.49
N GLN A 380 -27.55 -5.49 -8.75
CA GLN A 380 -27.01 -4.16 -9.03
C GLN A 380 -25.48 -4.12 -8.95
N GLY A 381 -24.88 -3.17 -9.67
CA GLY A 381 -23.44 -2.94 -9.71
C GLY A 381 -22.68 -3.98 -10.56
N ALA A 382 -21.55 -4.45 -10.04
CA ALA A 382 -20.63 -5.33 -10.77
C ALA A 382 -20.97 -6.82 -10.60
N LEU A 383 -21.00 -7.57 -11.71
CA LEU A 383 -21.22 -9.01 -11.74
C LEU A 383 -20.26 -9.72 -12.71
N SER A 384 -19.49 -10.67 -12.19
CA SER A 384 -18.67 -11.58 -13.01
C SER A 384 -19.34 -12.94 -13.18
N ILE A 385 -19.65 -13.35 -14.41
CA ILE A 385 -20.14 -14.70 -14.72
C ILE A 385 -18.97 -15.55 -15.23
N LEU A 386 -18.56 -16.53 -14.43
CA LEU A 386 -17.40 -17.38 -14.70
C LEU A 386 -17.84 -18.79 -15.13
N ASN A 387 -16.88 -19.52 -15.70
CA ASN A 387 -17.04 -20.91 -16.10
C ASN A 387 -18.13 -21.16 -17.16
N LEU A 388 -18.33 -20.19 -18.06
CA LEU A 388 -19.35 -20.26 -19.11
C LEU A 388 -19.20 -21.45 -20.09
N GLN A 389 -18.03 -22.10 -20.14
CA GLN A 389 -17.84 -23.35 -20.88
C GLN A 389 -18.77 -24.49 -20.41
N ASN A 390 -19.28 -24.41 -19.18
CA ASN A 390 -20.11 -25.46 -18.57
C ASN A 390 -21.59 -25.40 -19.02
N VAL A 391 -21.99 -24.40 -19.80
CA VAL A 391 -23.38 -24.21 -20.25
C VAL A 391 -23.72 -25.23 -21.34
N VAL A 392 -24.83 -25.95 -21.16
CA VAL A 392 -25.30 -26.99 -22.09
C VAL A 392 -26.29 -26.40 -23.12
N PRO A 393 -26.20 -26.75 -24.42
CA PRO A 393 -27.05 -26.17 -25.47
C PRO A 393 -28.55 -26.43 -25.35
N THR A 394 -28.94 -27.48 -24.63
CA THR A 394 -30.34 -27.92 -24.47
C THR A 394 -31.11 -27.10 -23.44
N ASP A 395 -30.43 -26.26 -22.66
CA ASP A 395 -31.09 -25.37 -21.72
C ASP A 395 -31.74 -24.21 -22.50
N ASP A 396 -33.04 -23.95 -22.27
CA ASP A 396 -33.63 -22.64 -22.54
C ASP A 396 -32.95 -21.62 -21.59
N ILE A 397 -31.77 -21.15 -22.02
CA ILE A 397 -30.93 -20.19 -21.30
C ILE A 397 -31.66 -18.84 -21.26
N GLU A 398 -32.63 -18.71 -20.37
CA GLU A 398 -33.34 -17.46 -20.07
C GLU A 398 -32.66 -16.73 -18.90
N VAL A 399 -31.44 -16.21 -19.08
CA VAL A 399 -30.70 -15.52 -17.99
C VAL A 399 -31.31 -14.15 -17.66
N ASN A 400 -32.05 -13.57 -18.62
CA ASN A 400 -32.80 -12.33 -18.49
C ASN A 400 -31.93 -11.15 -17.97
N LEU A 401 -30.68 -11.04 -18.47
CA LEU A 401 -29.76 -9.95 -18.13
C LEU A 401 -30.28 -8.58 -18.60
N MET A 402 -31.04 -8.56 -19.70
CA MET A 402 -31.72 -7.36 -20.20
C MET A 402 -32.68 -6.72 -19.17
N LYS A 403 -33.27 -7.49 -18.25
CA LYS A 403 -34.18 -6.92 -17.22
C LYS A 403 -33.46 -6.48 -15.94
N LYS A 404 -32.13 -6.63 -15.86
CA LYS A 404 -31.31 -6.26 -14.69
C LYS A 404 -30.67 -4.89 -14.95
N GLU A 405 -31.49 -3.85 -14.88
CA GLU A 405 -31.12 -2.49 -15.33
C GLU A 405 -30.05 -1.80 -14.47
N ASP A 406 -29.90 -2.25 -13.22
CA ASP A 406 -29.00 -1.65 -12.22
C ASP A 406 -27.58 -2.23 -12.27
N LEU A 407 -27.30 -3.16 -13.20
CA LEU A 407 -25.95 -3.66 -13.47
C LEU A 407 -25.18 -2.68 -14.36
N ASP A 408 -23.95 -2.33 -13.96
CA ASP A 408 -23.11 -1.37 -14.67
C ASP A 408 -21.73 -1.92 -15.09
N ASP A 409 -21.24 -2.99 -14.46
CA ASP A 409 -19.98 -3.67 -14.79
C ASP A 409 -20.20 -5.18 -14.92
N LEU A 410 -19.92 -5.72 -16.10
CA LEU A 410 -20.12 -7.14 -16.41
C LEU A 410 -18.82 -7.78 -16.90
N VAL A 411 -18.54 -8.97 -16.36
CA VAL A 411 -17.47 -9.84 -16.86
C VAL A 411 -18.07 -11.17 -17.28
N PHE A 412 -17.83 -11.58 -18.52
CA PHE A 412 -18.15 -12.93 -19.02
C PHE A 412 -16.85 -13.68 -19.24
N ALA A 413 -16.62 -14.74 -18.46
CA ALA A 413 -15.36 -15.46 -18.49
C ALA A 413 -15.54 -16.98 -18.66
N TRP A 414 -14.69 -17.53 -19.50
CA TRP A 414 -14.47 -18.96 -19.66
C TRP A 414 -13.18 -19.37 -18.95
N ASP A 415 -13.10 -20.61 -18.49
CA ASP A 415 -11.86 -21.17 -17.94
C ASP A 415 -10.81 -21.30 -19.06
N PRO A 416 -9.63 -20.65 -18.95
CA PRO A 416 -8.58 -20.70 -19.97
C PRO A 416 -8.02 -22.10 -20.25
N ASN A 417 -8.21 -23.05 -19.32
CA ASN A 417 -7.73 -24.42 -19.41
C ASN A 417 -8.82 -25.42 -19.87
N ALA A 418 -10.04 -24.94 -20.16
CA ALA A 418 -11.12 -25.81 -20.57
C ALA A 418 -10.92 -26.42 -21.96
N ILE A 419 -11.24 -27.71 -22.09
CA ILE A 419 -11.29 -28.42 -23.37
C ILE A 419 -12.69 -28.26 -23.97
N VAL A 420 -12.85 -27.25 -24.83
CA VAL A 420 -14.13 -27.01 -25.54
C VAL A 420 -14.10 -27.63 -26.93
N ARG A 421 -14.93 -28.66 -27.15
CA ARG A 421 -14.98 -29.43 -28.41
C ARG A 421 -15.74 -28.72 -29.54
N VAL A 422 -16.78 -27.95 -29.24
CA VAL A 422 -17.66 -27.31 -30.25
C VAL A 422 -17.73 -25.81 -30.00
N SER A 423 -17.14 -25.03 -30.90
CA SER A 423 -17.01 -23.56 -30.75
C SER A 423 -18.33 -22.83 -31.01
N GLU A 424 -19.19 -23.38 -31.87
CA GLU A 424 -20.48 -22.83 -32.27
C GLU A 424 -21.45 -22.74 -31.08
N ILE A 425 -21.36 -23.69 -30.14
CA ILE A 425 -22.13 -23.67 -28.90
C ILE A 425 -21.79 -22.42 -28.09
N GLN A 426 -20.50 -22.12 -27.96
CA GLN A 426 -20.05 -21.00 -27.14
C GLN A 426 -20.47 -19.65 -27.73
N THR A 427 -20.45 -19.53 -29.06
CA THR A 427 -21.06 -18.38 -29.75
C THR A 427 -22.54 -18.24 -29.43
N LYS A 428 -23.33 -19.34 -29.42
CA LYS A 428 -24.75 -19.28 -29.02
C LYS A 428 -24.94 -18.88 -27.56
N VAL A 429 -24.05 -19.31 -26.66
CA VAL A 429 -24.09 -18.93 -25.24
C VAL A 429 -23.90 -17.42 -25.10
N LEU A 430 -22.87 -16.85 -25.72
CA LEU A 430 -22.61 -15.41 -25.66
C LEU A 430 -23.71 -14.58 -26.33
N GLU A 431 -24.32 -15.08 -27.41
CA GLU A 431 -25.49 -14.43 -28.04
C GLU A 431 -26.66 -14.27 -27.06
N LYS A 432 -26.92 -15.28 -26.22
CA LYS A 432 -28.00 -15.25 -25.22
C LYS A 432 -27.69 -14.41 -23.98
N LEU A 433 -26.44 -13.99 -23.77
CA LEU A 433 -26.01 -13.18 -22.62
C LEU A 433 -26.14 -11.68 -22.87
N GLN A 434 -27.12 -11.24 -23.68
CA GLN A 434 -27.32 -9.84 -24.00
C GLN A 434 -27.55 -9.00 -22.73
N PRO A 435 -26.66 -8.03 -22.42
CA PRO A 435 -26.78 -7.20 -21.24
C PRO A 435 -27.66 -5.97 -21.49
N HIS A 436 -28.19 -5.38 -20.42
CA HIS A 436 -28.96 -4.14 -20.51
C HIS A 436 -28.11 -2.97 -21.06
N ASN A 437 -28.74 -2.04 -21.77
CA ASN A 437 -28.07 -0.93 -22.48
C ASN A 437 -27.49 0.17 -21.54
N LYS A 438 -27.76 0.09 -20.23
CA LYS A 438 -27.18 0.98 -19.20
C LYS A 438 -25.78 0.53 -18.73
N VAL A 439 -25.32 -0.65 -19.14
CA VAL A 439 -24.00 -1.18 -18.77
C VAL A 439 -22.89 -0.24 -19.26
N LYS A 440 -21.96 0.08 -18.36
CA LYS A 440 -20.85 1.00 -18.62
C LYS A 440 -19.53 0.27 -18.86
N ARG A 441 -19.37 -0.93 -18.31
CA ARG A 441 -18.12 -1.71 -18.38
C ARG A 441 -18.44 -3.14 -18.76
N LEU A 442 -17.77 -3.65 -19.80
CA LEU A 442 -17.92 -5.02 -20.26
C LEU A 442 -16.56 -5.67 -20.48
N SER A 443 -16.35 -6.87 -19.96
CA SER A 443 -15.17 -7.69 -20.21
C SER A 443 -15.56 -9.08 -20.68
N ILE A 444 -15.02 -9.52 -21.81
CA ILE A 444 -15.20 -10.87 -22.34
C ILE A 444 -13.84 -11.58 -22.31
N GLU A 445 -13.73 -12.63 -21.50
CA GLU A 445 -12.47 -13.33 -21.22
C GLU A 445 -12.50 -14.80 -21.65
N CYS A 446 -11.42 -15.23 -22.33
CA CYS A 446 -11.16 -16.59 -22.79
C CYS A 446 -12.27 -17.21 -23.65
N PHE A 447 -13.02 -16.38 -24.38
CA PHE A 447 -14.12 -16.83 -25.22
C PHE A 447 -13.68 -17.84 -26.29
N TYR A 448 -14.30 -19.02 -26.28
CA TYR A 448 -14.02 -20.14 -27.18
C TYR A 448 -14.91 -20.18 -28.44
N GLY A 449 -15.75 -19.18 -28.67
CA GLY A 449 -16.49 -19.06 -29.93
C GLY A 449 -15.66 -18.48 -31.06
N ILE A 450 -16.23 -18.51 -32.27
CA ILE A 450 -15.56 -18.05 -33.50
C ILE A 450 -15.96 -16.62 -33.91
N LYS A 451 -17.12 -16.15 -33.45
CA LYS A 451 -17.67 -14.82 -33.73
C LYS A 451 -18.31 -14.23 -32.48
N PHE A 452 -18.25 -12.91 -32.39
CA PHE A 452 -18.95 -12.11 -31.39
C PHE A 452 -20.44 -11.95 -31.75
N PRO A 453 -21.30 -11.67 -30.76
CA PRO A 453 -22.73 -11.56 -30.98
C PRO A 453 -23.12 -10.24 -31.63
N LYS A 454 -24.27 -10.22 -32.32
CA LYS A 454 -24.74 -9.03 -33.04
C LYS A 454 -25.08 -7.87 -32.11
N TRP A 455 -25.53 -8.17 -30.89
CA TRP A 455 -25.87 -7.12 -29.93
C TRP A 455 -24.64 -6.29 -29.52
N LEU A 456 -23.40 -6.81 -29.62
CA LEU A 456 -22.20 -6.02 -29.35
C LEU A 456 -21.96 -4.95 -30.42
N GLU A 457 -22.58 -5.11 -31.60
CA GLU A 457 -22.55 -4.19 -32.73
C GLU A 457 -23.69 -3.15 -32.66
N ASP A 458 -24.65 -3.33 -31.74
CA ASP A 458 -25.86 -2.53 -31.70
C ASP A 458 -25.55 -1.11 -31.16
N PRO A 459 -25.85 -0.04 -31.92
CA PRO A 459 -25.64 1.33 -31.47
C PRO A 459 -26.34 1.66 -30.16
N SER A 460 -27.41 0.95 -29.77
CA SER A 460 -28.12 1.15 -28.51
C SER A 460 -27.26 0.96 -27.26
N PHE A 461 -26.08 0.33 -27.34
CA PHE A 461 -25.05 0.32 -26.29
C PHE A 461 -24.31 1.67 -26.13
N MET A 462 -25.00 2.79 -26.35
CA MET A 462 -24.45 4.14 -26.29
C MET A 462 -23.80 4.49 -24.94
N ASN A 463 -24.04 3.75 -23.86
CA ASN A 463 -23.49 4.05 -22.53
C ASN A 463 -22.20 3.28 -22.20
N LEU A 464 -21.74 2.38 -23.08
CA LEU A 464 -20.55 1.58 -22.80
C LEU A 464 -19.29 2.46 -22.84
N VAL A 465 -18.61 2.57 -21.70
CA VAL A 465 -17.41 3.41 -21.48
C VAL A 465 -16.12 2.58 -21.53
N PHE A 466 -16.16 1.34 -21.08
CA PHE A 466 -15.02 0.42 -21.01
C PHE A 466 -15.35 -0.92 -21.66
N LEU A 467 -14.50 -1.38 -22.57
CA LEU A 467 -14.61 -2.70 -23.18
C LEU A 467 -13.27 -3.43 -23.17
N ARG A 468 -13.26 -4.65 -22.65
CA ARG A 468 -12.11 -5.55 -22.68
C ARG A 468 -12.44 -6.86 -23.39
N LEU A 469 -11.64 -7.20 -24.40
CA LEU A 469 -11.66 -8.51 -25.06
C LEU A 469 -10.33 -9.21 -24.76
N ARG A 470 -10.35 -10.30 -24.00
CA ARG A 470 -9.13 -10.97 -23.52
C ARG A 470 -9.14 -12.45 -23.87
N GLY A 471 -8.10 -12.93 -24.54
CA GLY A 471 -7.86 -14.38 -24.71
C GLY A 471 -8.86 -15.11 -25.60
N CYS A 472 -9.62 -14.41 -26.47
CA CYS A 472 -10.57 -15.03 -27.39
C CYS A 472 -9.85 -15.62 -28.61
N LYS A 473 -9.02 -16.65 -28.37
CA LYS A 473 -8.02 -17.15 -29.34
C LYS A 473 -8.62 -17.68 -30.63
N LYS A 474 -9.88 -18.14 -30.66
CA LYS A 474 -10.52 -18.71 -31.85
C LYS A 474 -11.12 -17.66 -32.80
N CYS A 475 -11.29 -16.41 -32.36
CA CYS A 475 -11.79 -15.34 -33.21
C CYS A 475 -10.74 -14.96 -34.28
N LEU A 476 -11.21 -14.82 -35.53
CA LEU A 476 -10.37 -14.43 -36.67
C LEU A 476 -10.43 -12.93 -36.98
N SER A 477 -11.46 -12.24 -36.49
CA SER A 477 -11.69 -10.80 -36.67
C SER A 477 -12.17 -10.15 -35.36
N LEU A 478 -12.04 -8.82 -35.29
CA LEU A 478 -12.61 -8.01 -34.22
C LEU A 478 -14.06 -7.60 -34.55
N PRO A 479 -14.91 -7.35 -33.53
CA PRO A 479 -16.25 -6.79 -33.75
C PRO A 479 -16.20 -5.30 -34.15
N PRO A 480 -17.26 -4.75 -34.77
CA PRO A 480 -17.37 -3.34 -35.16
C PRO A 480 -17.62 -2.41 -33.97
N LEU A 481 -16.56 -2.13 -33.21
CA LEU A 481 -16.60 -1.32 -31.99
C LEU A 481 -16.56 0.20 -32.24
N GLY A 482 -16.19 0.65 -33.43
CA GLY A 482 -16.06 2.07 -33.76
C GLY A 482 -17.39 2.84 -33.67
N GLN A 483 -18.52 2.15 -33.73
CA GLN A 483 -19.85 2.76 -33.61
C GLN A 483 -20.20 3.15 -32.16
N LEU A 484 -19.49 2.64 -31.16
CA LEU A 484 -19.75 2.87 -29.74
C LEU A 484 -19.24 4.26 -29.31
N GLN A 485 -20.12 5.27 -29.36
CA GLN A 485 -19.72 6.68 -29.22
C GLN A 485 -19.28 7.11 -27.81
N SER A 486 -19.66 6.40 -26.76
CA SER A 486 -19.22 6.70 -25.38
C SER A 486 -18.00 5.89 -24.93
N LEU A 487 -17.49 5.00 -25.79
CA LEU A 487 -16.36 4.14 -25.43
C LEU A 487 -15.11 4.99 -25.24
N LYS A 488 -14.55 4.96 -24.03
CA LYS A 488 -13.35 5.70 -23.64
C LYS A 488 -12.12 4.81 -23.53
N ASP A 489 -12.28 3.56 -23.09
CA ASP A 489 -11.18 2.61 -22.89
C ASP A 489 -11.49 1.30 -23.60
N LEU A 490 -10.64 0.95 -24.57
CA LEU A 490 -10.70 -0.28 -25.33
C LEU A 490 -9.42 -1.10 -25.14
N CYS A 491 -9.57 -2.29 -24.55
CA CYS A 491 -8.50 -3.22 -24.28
C CYS A 491 -8.68 -4.53 -25.07
N ILE A 492 -7.78 -4.82 -26.01
CA ILE A 492 -7.78 -6.02 -26.83
C ILE A 492 -6.51 -6.82 -26.54
N VAL A 493 -6.67 -7.95 -25.87
CA VAL A 493 -5.56 -8.70 -25.26
C VAL A 493 -5.61 -10.17 -25.67
N LYS A 494 -4.49 -10.76 -26.09
CA LYS A 494 -4.31 -12.19 -26.41
C LYS A 494 -5.29 -12.73 -27.48
N MET A 495 -5.65 -11.91 -28.47
CA MET A 495 -6.45 -12.28 -29.64
C MET A 495 -5.58 -12.95 -30.72
N ALA A 496 -5.01 -14.12 -30.40
CA ALA A 496 -3.86 -14.70 -31.09
C ALA A 496 -4.03 -14.98 -32.60
N ASN A 497 -5.26 -15.22 -33.08
CA ASN A 497 -5.52 -15.57 -34.49
C ASN A 497 -6.01 -14.42 -35.38
N VAL A 498 -6.22 -13.23 -34.81
CA VAL A 498 -6.55 -12.04 -35.60
C VAL A 498 -5.33 -11.66 -36.42
N ARG A 499 -5.49 -11.59 -37.75
CA ARG A 499 -4.40 -11.27 -38.68
C ARG A 499 -4.42 -9.84 -39.16
N LYS A 500 -5.60 -9.28 -39.34
CA LYS A 500 -5.78 -7.89 -39.80
C LYS A 500 -6.74 -7.20 -38.86
N VAL A 501 -6.46 -5.93 -38.61
CA VAL A 501 -7.34 -4.99 -37.92
C VAL A 501 -7.61 -3.86 -38.91
N GLY A 502 -8.84 -3.76 -39.40
CA GLY A 502 -9.22 -2.80 -40.43
C GLY A 502 -10.67 -2.35 -40.30
N VAL A 503 -11.33 -2.15 -41.45
CA VAL A 503 -12.72 -1.65 -41.57
C VAL A 503 -13.72 -2.34 -40.65
N GLU A 504 -13.50 -3.62 -40.34
CA GLU A 504 -14.35 -4.41 -39.45
C GLU A 504 -14.36 -3.90 -38.01
N LEU A 505 -13.29 -3.26 -37.52
CA LEU A 505 -13.25 -2.69 -36.18
C LEU A 505 -14.02 -1.36 -36.11
N TYR A 506 -14.02 -0.59 -37.18
CA TYR A 506 -14.63 0.75 -37.23
C TYR A 506 -16.16 0.70 -37.47
N GLY A 507 -16.64 -0.33 -38.15
CA GLY A 507 -18.06 -0.53 -38.47
C GLY A 507 -18.55 0.24 -39.70
N ASN A 508 -19.76 -0.11 -40.19
CA ASN A 508 -20.36 0.40 -41.43
C ASN A 508 -20.94 1.84 -41.35
N SER A 509 -20.23 2.81 -40.75
CA SER A 509 -20.68 4.21 -40.73
C SER A 509 -20.55 4.94 -42.09
N TYR A 510 -20.09 4.24 -43.14
CA TYR A 510 -19.70 4.83 -44.42
C TYR A 510 -20.80 4.90 -45.49
N CYS A 511 -22.04 4.49 -45.19
CA CYS A 511 -23.14 4.50 -46.18
C CYS A 511 -24.22 5.56 -45.94
N SER A 512 -24.03 6.53 -45.03
CA SER A 512 -24.97 7.63 -44.84
C SER A 512 -24.26 8.99 -44.81
N PRO A 513 -24.81 10.05 -45.44
CA PRO A 513 -24.23 11.40 -45.46
C PRO A 513 -24.24 12.13 -44.10
N THR A 514 -24.73 11.48 -43.03
CA THR A 514 -24.72 11.96 -41.63
C THR A 514 -23.55 11.38 -40.82
N SER A 515 -22.35 11.35 -41.41
CA SER A 515 -21.18 10.56 -40.98
C SER A 515 -20.68 10.81 -39.54
N ILE A 516 -21.14 9.97 -38.61
CA ILE A 516 -20.57 9.83 -37.27
C ILE A 516 -19.16 9.23 -37.41
N LYS A 517 -18.13 9.94 -36.93
CA LYS A 517 -16.75 9.44 -36.91
C LYS A 517 -16.65 8.22 -35.97
N PRO A 518 -15.93 7.16 -36.35
CA PRO A 518 -15.70 6.05 -35.43
C PRO A 518 -14.95 6.55 -34.19
N PHE A 519 -15.19 5.92 -33.03
CA PHE A 519 -14.46 6.18 -31.78
C PHE A 519 -14.47 7.65 -31.32
N GLY A 520 -15.63 8.33 -31.38
CA GLY A 520 -15.77 9.75 -31.04
C GLY A 520 -15.27 10.15 -29.63
N SER A 521 -15.29 9.24 -28.67
CA SER A 521 -14.86 9.48 -27.27
C SER A 521 -13.67 8.64 -26.80
N LEU A 522 -13.01 7.87 -27.68
CA LEU A 522 -11.97 6.92 -27.26
C LEU A 522 -10.73 7.67 -26.75
N GLU A 523 -10.36 7.42 -25.49
CA GLU A 523 -9.22 8.06 -24.81
C GLU A 523 -8.04 7.08 -24.66
N ILE A 524 -8.29 5.79 -24.46
CA ILE A 524 -7.28 4.75 -24.22
C ILE A 524 -7.52 3.57 -25.17
N LEU A 525 -6.49 3.17 -25.92
CA LEU A 525 -6.51 2.01 -26.81
C LEU A 525 -5.30 1.10 -26.52
N ARG A 526 -5.57 -0.16 -26.19
CA ARG A 526 -4.54 -1.14 -25.82
C ARG A 526 -4.66 -2.42 -26.65
N PHE A 527 -3.58 -2.77 -27.34
CA PHE A 527 -3.37 -4.05 -27.99
C PHE A 527 -2.23 -4.80 -27.29
N GLU A 528 -2.48 -6.02 -26.81
CA GLU A 528 -1.44 -6.84 -26.16
C GLU A 528 -1.50 -8.30 -26.62
N GLY A 529 -0.37 -8.89 -26.97
CA GLY A 529 -0.26 -10.34 -27.21
C GLY A 529 -1.01 -10.83 -28.46
N MET A 530 -1.11 -10.01 -29.51
CA MET A 530 -1.75 -10.38 -30.78
C MET A 530 -0.74 -11.06 -31.73
N SER A 531 -0.42 -12.32 -31.45
CA SER A 531 0.71 -13.04 -32.07
C SER A 531 0.68 -13.22 -33.60
N LYS A 532 -0.49 -13.20 -34.23
CA LYS A 532 -0.64 -13.34 -35.70
C LYS A 532 -1.06 -12.05 -36.38
N TRP A 533 -1.12 -10.93 -35.66
CA TRP A 533 -1.54 -9.66 -36.24
C TRP A 533 -0.44 -9.12 -37.14
N GLU A 534 -0.75 -9.02 -38.44
CA GLU A 534 0.17 -8.66 -39.51
C GLU A 534 -0.02 -7.20 -39.97
N GLU A 535 -1.26 -6.71 -39.98
CA GLU A 535 -1.61 -5.44 -40.62
C GLU A 535 -2.69 -4.67 -39.84
N TRP A 536 -2.45 -3.37 -39.66
CA TRP A 536 -3.45 -2.39 -39.22
C TRP A 536 -3.81 -1.46 -40.39
N VAL A 537 -5.05 -1.56 -40.88
CA VAL A 537 -5.57 -0.71 -41.96
C VAL A 537 -6.24 0.52 -41.35
N CYS A 538 -5.54 1.65 -41.33
CA CYS A 538 -6.04 2.93 -40.84
C CYS A 538 -6.40 3.88 -42.00
N ARG A 539 -7.47 4.66 -41.87
CA ARG A 539 -7.83 5.81 -42.72
C ARG A 539 -7.65 7.14 -41.96
N GLU A 540 -7.81 8.27 -42.64
CA GLU A 540 -7.61 9.59 -42.04
C GLU A 540 -8.66 9.90 -40.94
N ILE A 541 -8.18 10.29 -39.75
CA ILE A 541 -8.93 10.85 -38.60
C ILE A 541 -9.91 9.87 -37.92
N GLU A 542 -9.44 8.68 -37.57
CA GLU A 542 -10.25 7.64 -36.88
C GLU A 542 -10.27 7.76 -35.34
N PHE A 543 -9.34 8.54 -34.75
CA PHE A 543 -9.15 8.60 -33.29
C PHE A 543 -9.00 10.04 -32.78
N PRO A 544 -10.08 10.86 -32.79
CA PRO A 544 -9.99 12.29 -32.49
C PRO A 544 -9.68 12.62 -31.02
N CYS A 545 -9.95 11.69 -30.10
CA CYS A 545 -9.85 11.89 -28.66
C CYS A 545 -8.76 11.05 -27.96
N LEU A 546 -8.01 10.25 -28.72
CA LEU A 546 -7.08 9.27 -28.17
C LEU A 546 -5.90 9.95 -27.45
N LYS A 547 -5.71 9.59 -26.18
CA LYS A 547 -4.66 10.08 -25.27
C LYS A 547 -3.58 9.05 -25.03
N GLU A 548 -3.95 7.77 -24.92
CA GLU A 548 -3.01 6.67 -24.67
C GLU A 548 -3.15 5.58 -25.74
N LEU A 549 -2.03 5.23 -26.38
CA LEU A 549 -1.93 4.09 -27.28
C LEU A 549 -0.85 3.13 -26.77
N CYS A 550 -1.22 1.87 -26.57
CA CYS A 550 -0.34 0.82 -26.06
C CYS A 550 -0.38 -0.39 -26.99
N ILE A 551 0.76 -0.79 -27.55
CA ILE A 551 0.93 -1.97 -28.40
C ILE A 551 2.04 -2.83 -27.83
N LYS A 552 1.71 -4.02 -27.34
CA LYS A 552 2.65 -4.91 -26.64
C LYS A 552 2.60 -6.32 -27.22
N LYS A 553 3.75 -6.97 -27.38
CA LYS A 553 3.84 -8.40 -27.74
C LYS A 553 3.07 -8.72 -29.03
N CYS A 554 3.26 -7.88 -30.05
CA CYS A 554 2.64 -8.01 -31.37
C CYS A 554 3.75 -8.23 -32.43
N PRO A 555 4.44 -9.38 -32.40
CA PRO A 555 5.70 -9.56 -33.11
C PRO A 555 5.59 -9.60 -34.65
N LYS A 556 4.39 -9.82 -35.21
CA LYS A 556 4.16 -9.94 -36.66
C LYS A 556 3.66 -8.68 -37.35
N LEU A 557 3.47 -7.60 -36.60
CA LEU A 557 2.87 -6.38 -37.12
C LEU A 557 3.88 -5.67 -38.05
N LYS A 558 3.55 -5.51 -39.35
CA LYS A 558 4.50 -5.10 -40.41
C LYS A 558 4.22 -3.78 -41.11
N LYS A 559 3.19 -3.02 -40.70
CA LYS A 559 2.69 -1.85 -41.45
C LYS A 559 2.53 -0.61 -40.56
N ASP A 560 2.18 0.51 -41.19
CA ASP A 560 1.98 1.81 -40.59
C ASP A 560 0.98 1.82 -39.41
N LEU A 561 1.29 2.67 -38.44
CA LEU A 561 0.39 3.12 -37.38
C LEU A 561 -0.55 4.24 -37.89
N PRO A 562 -1.63 4.58 -37.15
CA PRO A 562 -2.49 5.72 -37.50
C PRO A 562 -1.70 7.02 -37.66
N LYS A 563 -1.67 7.62 -38.86
CA LYS A 563 -0.74 8.73 -39.19
C LYS A 563 -0.90 10.00 -38.34
N HIS A 564 -2.10 10.31 -37.87
CA HIS A 564 -2.37 11.54 -37.13
C HIS A 564 -3.19 11.29 -35.85
N LEU A 565 -2.62 11.62 -34.69
CA LEU A 565 -3.21 11.46 -33.38
C LEU A 565 -3.06 12.76 -32.55
N PRO A 566 -3.97 13.74 -32.71
CA PRO A 566 -3.77 15.10 -32.21
C PRO A 566 -3.70 15.24 -30.67
N LYS A 567 -4.44 14.38 -29.94
CA LYS A 567 -4.52 14.43 -28.47
C LYS A 567 -3.65 13.39 -27.75
N LEU A 568 -2.83 12.64 -28.48
CA LEU A 568 -2.03 11.56 -27.91
C LEU A 568 -0.98 12.14 -26.95
N THR A 569 -1.03 11.73 -25.69
CA THR A 569 -0.09 12.15 -24.63
C THR A 569 0.89 11.05 -24.25
N LYS A 570 0.51 9.78 -24.43
CA LYS A 570 1.34 8.61 -24.11
C LYS A 570 1.30 7.57 -25.23
N LEU A 571 2.48 7.12 -25.66
CA LEU A 571 2.64 6.04 -26.63
C LEU A 571 3.59 4.98 -26.07
N GLU A 572 3.16 3.73 -26.11
CA GLU A 572 3.92 2.58 -25.61
C GLU A 572 3.95 1.48 -26.66
N ILE A 573 5.14 1.12 -27.14
CA ILE A 573 5.35 0.03 -28.11
C ILE A 573 6.39 -0.92 -27.53
N ARG A 574 6.01 -2.19 -27.32
CA ARG A 574 6.91 -3.19 -26.72
C ARG A 574 6.84 -4.54 -27.43
N GLU A 575 7.97 -5.20 -27.65
CA GLU A 575 8.05 -6.52 -28.27
C GLU A 575 7.31 -6.58 -29.61
N CYS A 576 7.64 -5.63 -30.51
CA CYS A 576 7.05 -5.45 -31.84
C CYS A 576 8.14 -5.32 -32.91
N GLN A 577 8.97 -6.35 -33.07
CA GLN A 577 10.23 -6.29 -33.83
C GLN A 577 10.04 -6.19 -35.35
N GLU A 578 8.94 -6.71 -35.90
CA GLU A 578 8.67 -6.61 -37.35
C GLU A 578 7.98 -5.29 -37.75
N LEU A 579 7.69 -4.41 -36.76
CA LEU A 579 7.05 -3.11 -37.00
C LEU A 579 8.08 -2.12 -37.52
N VAL A 580 8.09 -1.91 -38.82
CA VAL A 580 8.96 -0.95 -39.50
C VAL A 580 8.11 0.20 -40.04
N CYS A 581 7.94 1.25 -39.24
CA CYS A 581 7.17 2.43 -39.64
C CYS A 581 7.61 3.70 -38.90
N CYS A 582 7.23 4.87 -39.42
CA CYS A 582 7.33 6.12 -38.69
C CYS A 582 6.25 6.21 -37.59
N LEU A 583 6.62 6.78 -36.45
CA LEU A 583 5.68 7.11 -35.38
C LEU A 583 4.64 8.16 -35.85
N PRO A 584 3.44 8.17 -35.25
CA PRO A 584 2.34 9.04 -35.66
C PRO A 584 2.60 10.52 -35.37
N MET A 585 2.02 11.43 -36.17
CA MET A 585 2.02 12.86 -35.85
C MET A 585 1.17 13.11 -34.59
N ALA A 586 1.85 13.38 -33.49
CA ALA A 586 1.27 13.55 -32.16
C ALA A 586 1.78 14.83 -31.49
N PRO A 587 1.19 16.01 -31.77
CA PRO A 587 1.67 17.29 -31.24
C PRO A 587 1.52 17.42 -29.72
N SER A 588 0.67 16.61 -29.08
CA SER A 588 0.44 16.65 -27.63
C SER A 588 1.26 15.60 -26.85
N ILE A 589 2.16 14.86 -27.52
CA ILE A 589 2.86 13.72 -26.91
C ILE A 589 3.79 14.18 -25.78
N ARG A 590 3.77 13.45 -24.65
CA ARG A 590 4.58 13.73 -23.47
C ARG A 590 5.42 12.53 -23.05
N GLU A 591 4.90 11.32 -23.20
CA GLU A 591 5.55 10.07 -22.79
C GLU A 591 5.65 9.10 -23.97
N LEU A 592 6.86 8.59 -24.21
CA LEU A 592 7.14 7.55 -25.20
C LEU A 592 7.96 6.44 -24.55
N GLU A 593 7.45 5.21 -24.64
CA GLU A 593 8.12 4.00 -24.15
C GLU A 593 8.29 3.01 -25.30
N LEU A 594 9.54 2.66 -25.61
CA LEU A 594 9.91 1.73 -26.67
C LEU A 594 10.71 0.57 -26.08
N GLU A 595 10.27 -0.67 -26.28
CA GLU A 595 10.99 -1.84 -25.79
C GLU A 595 11.07 -2.94 -26.87
N LYS A 596 12.26 -3.43 -27.22
CA LYS A 596 12.41 -4.50 -28.25
C LYS A 596 11.65 -4.16 -29.55
N CYS A 597 11.92 -2.98 -30.08
CA CYS A 597 11.37 -2.45 -31.33
C CYS A 597 12.44 -2.41 -32.42
N ASP A 598 12.02 -2.29 -33.68
CA ASP A 598 12.91 -2.03 -34.81
C ASP A 598 13.53 -0.61 -34.73
N ASP A 599 14.75 -0.47 -35.24
CA ASP A 599 15.51 0.79 -35.22
C ASP A 599 14.76 1.93 -35.94
N VAL A 600 14.00 1.67 -37.01
CA VAL A 600 13.23 2.70 -37.72
C VAL A 600 12.19 3.37 -36.81
N VAL A 601 11.54 2.59 -35.95
CA VAL A 601 10.56 3.11 -34.97
C VAL A 601 11.27 3.99 -33.95
N VAL A 602 12.41 3.53 -33.44
CA VAL A 602 13.22 4.26 -32.46
C VAL A 602 13.69 5.60 -33.02
N ARG A 603 14.27 5.61 -34.22
CA ARG A 603 14.75 6.83 -34.90
C ARG A 603 13.66 7.87 -35.12
N SER A 604 12.46 7.42 -35.50
CA SER A 604 11.33 8.33 -35.73
C SER A 604 10.83 9.05 -34.47
N ALA A 605 11.28 8.65 -33.26
CA ALA A 605 11.03 9.37 -32.02
C ALA A 605 11.54 10.82 -32.07
N GLY A 606 12.61 11.12 -32.83
CA GLY A 606 13.15 12.47 -32.98
C GLY A 606 12.14 13.48 -33.55
N SER A 607 11.16 13.02 -34.32
CA SER A 607 10.09 13.88 -34.88
C SER A 607 9.10 14.42 -33.84
N LEU A 608 9.12 13.89 -32.62
CA LEU A 608 8.16 14.18 -31.55
C LEU A 608 8.66 15.29 -30.61
N THR A 609 8.78 16.51 -31.13
CA THR A 609 9.43 17.66 -30.44
C THR A 609 8.78 18.10 -29.12
N SER A 610 7.54 17.71 -28.84
CA SER A 610 6.81 18.01 -27.59
C SER A 610 7.06 17.02 -26.45
N LEU A 611 7.83 15.96 -26.71
CA LEU A 611 8.09 14.85 -25.80
C LEU A 611 8.82 15.31 -24.53
N ALA A 612 8.33 14.88 -23.37
CA ALA A 612 8.90 15.20 -22.06
C ALA A 612 9.63 14.02 -21.42
N SER A 613 9.26 12.78 -21.77
CA SER A 613 9.85 11.55 -21.26
C SER A 613 10.02 10.53 -22.38
N LEU A 614 11.25 10.03 -22.56
CA LEU A 614 11.60 8.98 -23.52
C LEU A 614 12.28 7.83 -22.76
N ASP A 615 11.71 6.63 -22.85
CA ASP A 615 12.29 5.40 -22.30
C ASP A 615 12.49 4.39 -23.43
N ILE A 616 13.73 3.99 -23.65
CA ILE A 616 14.15 3.07 -24.72
C ILE A 616 14.81 1.87 -24.07
N ARG A 617 14.29 0.67 -24.34
CA ARG A 617 14.74 -0.56 -23.69
C ARG A 617 15.00 -1.69 -24.69
N ASN A 618 16.09 -2.42 -24.54
CA ASN A 618 16.35 -3.64 -25.32
C ASN A 618 16.24 -3.43 -26.84
N VAL A 619 16.74 -2.30 -27.36
CA VAL A 619 16.77 -1.98 -28.81
C VAL A 619 18.21 -2.02 -29.31
N CYS A 620 18.43 -2.20 -30.61
CA CYS A 620 19.77 -2.26 -31.17
C CYS A 620 20.45 -0.88 -31.11
N LYS A 621 19.77 0.16 -31.61
CA LYS A 621 20.28 1.54 -31.66
C LYS A 621 19.34 2.55 -31.03
N ILE A 622 19.91 3.58 -30.42
CA ILE A 622 19.19 4.78 -30.00
C ILE A 622 19.09 5.78 -31.18
N PRO A 623 18.23 6.81 -31.12
CA PRO A 623 18.16 7.81 -32.18
C PRO A 623 19.49 8.53 -32.34
N ASP A 624 19.86 8.86 -33.58
CA ASP A 624 21.13 9.51 -33.91
C ASP A 624 21.17 10.95 -33.37
N ALA A 625 22.35 11.59 -33.43
CA ALA A 625 22.55 12.95 -32.89
C ALA A 625 21.56 13.98 -33.47
N ASP A 626 21.30 13.95 -34.77
CA ASP A 626 20.37 14.88 -35.43
C ASP A 626 18.90 14.66 -35.00
N GLU A 627 18.56 13.44 -34.61
CA GLU A 627 17.20 13.05 -34.21
C GLU A 627 16.95 13.40 -32.73
N LEU A 628 17.91 13.11 -31.84
CA LEU A 628 17.84 13.50 -30.43
C LEU A 628 17.86 15.02 -30.25
N GLY A 629 18.65 15.74 -31.05
CA GLY A 629 18.77 17.20 -30.98
C GLY A 629 17.46 17.97 -31.23
N GLN A 630 16.45 17.31 -31.80
CA GLN A 630 15.11 17.92 -32.04
C GLN A 630 14.23 17.90 -30.78
N LEU A 631 14.58 17.12 -29.75
CA LEU A 631 13.78 16.88 -28.55
C LEU A 631 14.03 17.93 -27.44
N ASN A 632 13.92 19.21 -27.78
CA ASN A 632 14.23 20.32 -26.86
C ASN A 632 13.34 20.38 -25.60
N SER A 633 12.16 19.74 -25.62
CA SER A 633 11.24 19.65 -24.49
C SER A 633 11.52 18.49 -23.53
N LEU A 634 12.52 17.65 -23.82
CA LEU A 634 12.76 16.40 -23.10
C LEU A 634 13.28 16.66 -21.69
N VAL A 635 12.57 16.13 -20.68
CA VAL A 635 12.90 16.26 -19.25
C VAL A 635 13.54 14.98 -18.71
N ARG A 636 13.16 13.82 -19.26
CA ARG A 636 13.66 12.50 -18.83
C ARG A 636 14.04 11.64 -20.02
N LEU A 637 15.23 11.05 -19.96
CA LEU A 637 15.72 10.07 -20.92
C LEU A 637 16.16 8.82 -20.16
N GLY A 638 15.58 7.67 -20.51
CA GLY A 638 15.96 6.36 -20.04
C GLY A 638 16.43 5.50 -21.22
N VAL A 639 17.60 4.88 -21.07
CA VAL A 639 18.16 3.93 -22.04
C VAL A 639 18.54 2.67 -21.29
N CYS A 640 17.96 1.53 -21.65
CA CYS A 640 18.21 0.26 -20.99
C CYS A 640 18.54 -0.83 -22.02
N GLY A 641 19.53 -1.68 -21.77
CA GLY A 641 19.75 -2.90 -22.57
C GLY A 641 20.07 -2.63 -24.05
N CYS A 642 20.89 -1.62 -24.36
CA CYS A 642 21.23 -1.26 -25.74
C CYS A 642 22.63 -1.81 -26.12
N PRO A 643 22.73 -2.93 -26.85
CA PRO A 643 24.00 -3.64 -27.05
C PRO A 643 24.95 -2.96 -28.04
N GLU A 644 24.48 -2.12 -28.96
CA GLU A 644 25.37 -1.40 -29.90
C GLU A 644 25.76 0.01 -29.41
N LEU A 645 25.29 0.43 -28.23
CA LEU A 645 25.59 1.74 -27.67
C LEU A 645 27.04 1.80 -27.16
N LYS A 646 27.97 2.27 -28.00
CA LYS A 646 29.39 2.42 -27.64
C LYS A 646 29.70 3.72 -26.91
N GLU A 647 29.05 4.79 -27.32
CA GLU A 647 29.20 6.15 -26.80
C GLU A 647 27.84 6.83 -26.82
N ILE A 648 27.59 7.72 -25.86
CA ILE A 648 26.36 8.52 -25.83
C ILE A 648 26.46 9.66 -26.87
N PRO A 649 25.39 9.95 -27.64
CA PRO A 649 25.40 10.99 -28.66
C PRO A 649 25.88 12.35 -28.11
N PRO A 650 26.88 12.99 -28.75
CA PRO A 650 27.44 14.26 -28.29
C PRO A 650 26.40 15.35 -28.10
N ILE A 651 25.33 15.35 -28.91
CA ILE A 651 24.23 16.31 -28.88
C ILE A 651 23.50 16.37 -27.53
N LEU A 652 23.70 15.41 -26.62
CA LEU A 652 23.01 15.40 -25.32
C LEU A 652 23.17 16.73 -24.55
N HIS A 653 24.33 17.39 -24.67
CA HIS A 653 24.58 18.70 -24.04
C HIS A 653 23.61 19.80 -24.49
N SER A 654 23.03 19.70 -25.69
CA SER A 654 22.09 20.68 -26.24
C SER A 654 20.66 20.53 -25.69
N LEU A 655 20.36 19.41 -25.01
CA LEU A 655 19.06 19.15 -24.39
C LEU A 655 18.90 19.95 -23.09
N THR A 656 18.69 21.25 -23.22
CA THR A 656 18.65 22.20 -22.09
C THR A 656 17.52 21.94 -21.09
N SER A 657 16.46 21.20 -21.46
CA SER A 657 15.37 20.84 -20.56
C SER A 657 15.61 19.55 -19.76
N LEU A 658 16.67 18.79 -20.07
CA LEU A 658 16.86 17.44 -19.53
C LEU A 658 17.27 17.48 -18.06
N LYS A 659 16.42 16.92 -17.19
CA LYS A 659 16.62 16.87 -15.73
C LYS A 659 17.02 15.49 -15.21
N LYS A 660 16.65 14.42 -15.91
CA LYS A 660 16.95 13.03 -15.48
C LYS A 660 17.47 12.20 -16.65
N LEU A 661 18.61 11.56 -16.43
CA LEU A 661 19.22 10.61 -17.35
C LEU A 661 19.43 9.27 -16.63
N ASN A 662 18.87 8.21 -17.20
CA ASN A 662 19.06 6.84 -16.70
C ASN A 662 19.64 5.95 -17.81
N ILE A 663 20.72 5.24 -17.50
CA ILE A 663 21.41 4.33 -18.41
C ILE A 663 21.61 3.02 -17.68
N GLU A 664 21.00 1.95 -18.16
CA GLU A 664 21.01 0.65 -17.48
C GLU A 664 21.37 -0.47 -18.46
N ASP A 665 22.15 -1.45 -18.04
CA ASP A 665 22.44 -2.67 -18.82
C ASP A 665 22.98 -2.42 -20.25
N CYS A 666 23.75 -1.34 -20.44
CA CYS A 666 24.42 -1.04 -21.71
C CYS A 666 25.84 -1.63 -21.72
N GLU A 667 25.98 -2.88 -22.18
CA GLU A 667 27.23 -3.65 -22.09
C GLU A 667 28.39 -3.10 -22.93
N SER A 668 28.09 -2.41 -24.04
CA SER A 668 29.09 -1.86 -24.97
C SER A 668 29.49 -0.41 -24.68
N LEU A 669 28.89 0.22 -23.66
CA LEU A 669 29.13 1.64 -23.37
C LEU A 669 30.51 1.82 -22.73
N ALA A 670 31.46 2.40 -23.48
CA ALA A 670 32.85 2.55 -23.05
C ALA A 670 33.16 3.95 -22.50
N SER A 671 32.53 4.99 -23.03
CA SER A 671 32.81 6.38 -22.66
C SER A 671 31.61 7.32 -22.88
N PHE A 672 31.68 8.48 -22.24
CA PHE A 672 30.86 9.65 -22.54
C PHE A 672 31.63 10.59 -23.47
N PRO A 673 30.93 11.43 -24.26
CA PRO A 673 31.58 12.45 -25.09
C PRO A 673 32.38 13.45 -24.23
N GLU A 674 33.45 14.03 -24.78
CA GLU A 674 34.28 15.05 -24.10
C GLU A 674 33.50 16.32 -23.71
N MET A 675 32.35 16.56 -24.35
CA MET A 675 31.46 17.68 -24.03
C MET A 675 30.67 17.45 -22.74
N ALA A 676 30.39 18.51 -21.99
CA ALA A 676 29.70 18.47 -20.71
C ALA A 676 28.28 17.84 -20.78
N LEU A 677 27.83 17.24 -19.67
CA LEU A 677 26.45 16.80 -19.50
C LEU A 677 25.44 17.95 -19.66
N PRO A 678 24.14 17.65 -19.94
CA PRO A 678 23.10 18.66 -20.05
C PRO A 678 23.10 19.63 -18.86
N PRO A 679 22.95 20.96 -19.10
CA PRO A 679 23.18 21.98 -18.07
C PRO A 679 22.15 21.95 -16.92
N MET A 680 20.94 21.46 -17.17
CA MET A 680 19.84 21.38 -16.19
C MET A 680 19.69 19.99 -15.55
N LEU A 681 20.67 19.09 -15.74
CA LEU A 681 20.58 17.71 -15.27
C LEU A 681 20.62 17.64 -13.73
N GLU A 682 19.51 17.23 -13.12
CA GLU A 682 19.37 17.09 -11.66
C GLU A 682 19.72 15.67 -11.16
N ARG A 683 19.53 14.64 -12.01
CA ARG A 683 19.75 13.23 -11.66
C ARG A 683 20.42 12.44 -12.78
N LEU A 684 21.49 11.73 -12.43
CA LEU A 684 22.16 10.77 -13.29
C LEU A 684 22.21 9.40 -12.61
N ARG A 685 21.70 8.38 -13.29
CA ARG A 685 21.80 6.98 -12.88
C ARG A 685 22.45 6.16 -14.00
N ILE A 686 23.50 5.43 -13.64
CA ILE A 686 24.23 4.51 -14.51
C ILE A 686 24.27 3.16 -13.79
N CYS A 687 23.77 2.11 -14.42
CA CYS A 687 23.71 0.78 -13.83
C CYS A 687 24.17 -0.27 -14.85
N SER A 688 24.99 -1.23 -14.42
CA SER A 688 25.39 -2.39 -15.23
C SER A 688 26.05 -2.00 -16.57
N CYS A 689 26.99 -1.06 -16.53
CA CYS A 689 27.82 -0.68 -17.68
C CYS A 689 29.29 -1.12 -17.43
N PRO A 690 29.64 -2.39 -17.69
CA PRO A 690 30.86 -3.00 -17.16
C PRO A 690 32.17 -2.49 -17.78
N ILE A 691 32.13 -1.99 -19.03
CA ILE A 691 33.31 -1.48 -19.75
C ILE A 691 33.46 0.04 -19.71
N LEU A 692 32.54 0.76 -19.05
CA LEU A 692 32.61 2.21 -18.91
C LEU A 692 33.87 2.61 -18.12
N GLU A 693 34.80 3.33 -18.76
CA GLU A 693 36.09 3.65 -18.15
C GLU A 693 36.12 4.99 -17.39
N SER A 694 35.37 5.98 -17.88
CA SER A 694 35.32 7.34 -17.32
C SER A 694 33.96 8.02 -17.50
N LEU A 695 33.71 9.02 -16.65
CA LEU A 695 32.59 9.96 -16.75
C LEU A 695 33.11 11.33 -17.24
N PRO A 696 32.27 12.15 -17.89
CA PRO A 696 32.71 13.44 -18.43
C PRO A 696 32.97 14.44 -17.29
N GLU A 697 33.82 15.45 -17.53
CA GLU A 697 34.07 16.50 -16.54
C GLU A 697 32.82 17.35 -16.29
N MET A 698 32.56 17.69 -15.02
CA MET A 698 31.30 18.31 -14.58
C MET A 698 31.44 19.80 -14.23
N GLN A 699 32.55 20.45 -14.59
CA GLN A 699 32.88 21.83 -14.20
C GLN A 699 31.79 22.88 -14.51
N ASN A 700 30.88 22.59 -15.45
CA ASN A 700 29.78 23.47 -15.85
C ASN A 700 28.38 23.01 -15.37
N ASN A 701 28.27 21.87 -14.69
CA ASN A 701 26.98 21.38 -14.19
C ASN A 701 26.75 21.80 -12.73
N THR A 702 25.95 22.84 -12.54
CA THR A 702 25.60 23.38 -11.22
C THR A 702 24.27 22.83 -10.67
N THR A 703 23.64 21.89 -11.38
CA THR A 703 22.27 21.44 -11.08
C THR A 703 22.17 19.99 -10.62
N LEU A 704 23.21 19.17 -10.79
CA LEU A 704 23.22 17.74 -10.48
C LEU A 704 23.17 17.49 -8.97
N GLN A 705 22.04 17.00 -8.49
CA GLN A 705 21.81 16.74 -7.06
C GLN A 705 21.96 15.27 -6.68
N HIS A 706 21.75 14.35 -7.63
CA HIS A 706 21.79 12.92 -7.36
C HIS A 706 22.58 12.15 -8.43
N LEU A 707 23.59 11.41 -7.99
CA LEU A 707 24.41 10.53 -8.82
C LEU A 707 24.36 9.10 -8.27
N SER A 708 23.99 8.14 -9.11
CA SER A 708 23.95 6.71 -8.78
C SER A 708 24.74 5.93 -9.82
N ILE A 709 25.74 5.17 -9.39
CA ILE A 709 26.59 4.35 -10.25
C ILE A 709 26.62 2.94 -9.68
N ASP A 710 26.02 2.00 -10.40
CA ASP A 710 25.87 0.61 -9.95
C ASP A 710 26.49 -0.34 -10.99
N TYR A 711 27.24 -1.37 -10.58
CA TYR A 711 27.80 -2.43 -11.45
C TYR A 711 28.63 -1.92 -12.63
N CYS A 712 29.48 -0.90 -12.42
CA CYS A 712 30.38 -0.35 -13.44
C CYS A 712 31.84 -0.75 -13.15
N ASP A 713 32.21 -1.97 -13.54
CA ASP A 713 33.46 -2.61 -13.12
C ASP A 713 34.74 -1.94 -13.65
N SER A 714 34.71 -1.28 -14.81
CA SER A 714 35.87 -0.64 -15.43
C SER A 714 36.07 0.84 -15.09
N LEU A 715 35.10 1.44 -14.38
CA LEU A 715 35.12 2.87 -14.07
C LEU A 715 36.26 3.16 -13.10
N ARG A 716 37.20 4.03 -13.49
CA ARG A 716 38.42 4.28 -12.70
C ARG A 716 38.32 5.45 -11.73
N SER A 717 37.55 6.49 -12.06
CA SER A 717 37.43 7.69 -11.24
C SER A 717 36.05 8.33 -11.37
N LEU A 718 35.69 9.13 -10.36
CA LEU A 718 34.50 9.99 -10.39
C LEU A 718 34.85 11.38 -10.94
N PRO A 719 33.87 12.13 -11.48
CA PRO A 719 34.09 13.50 -11.89
C PRO A 719 34.43 14.40 -10.69
N ARG A 720 35.29 15.39 -10.91
CA ARG A 720 35.69 16.38 -9.91
C ARG A 720 34.76 17.60 -9.95
N ASP A 721 34.80 18.40 -8.89
CA ASP A 721 34.14 19.71 -8.76
C ASP A 721 32.60 19.69 -8.93
N ILE A 722 31.91 18.78 -8.22
CA ILE A 722 30.44 18.67 -8.25
C ILE A 722 29.82 19.28 -6.99
N ASP A 723 29.94 20.60 -6.85
CA ASP A 723 29.49 21.33 -5.66
C ASP A 723 27.96 21.30 -5.45
N SER A 724 27.18 20.90 -6.44
CA SER A 724 25.72 20.81 -6.35
C SER A 724 25.20 19.45 -5.83
N LEU A 725 26.08 18.44 -5.74
CA LEU A 725 25.71 17.06 -5.45
C LEU A 725 25.29 16.89 -3.98
N LYS A 726 24.09 16.33 -3.77
CA LYS A 726 23.54 16.05 -2.42
C LYS A 726 23.60 14.57 -2.07
N THR A 727 23.36 13.70 -3.06
CA THR A 727 23.34 12.24 -2.88
C THR A 727 24.28 11.57 -3.87
N LEU A 728 25.17 10.72 -3.36
CA LEU A 728 26.06 9.87 -4.15
C LEU A 728 25.86 8.41 -3.72
N SER A 729 25.51 7.54 -4.65
CA SER A 729 25.39 6.10 -4.44
C SER A 729 26.31 5.36 -5.40
N ILE A 730 27.17 4.50 -4.87
CA ILE A 730 28.11 3.70 -5.64
C ILE A 730 27.97 2.24 -5.20
N CYS A 731 27.57 1.36 -6.11
CA CYS A 731 27.40 -0.06 -5.81
C CYS A 731 28.22 -0.92 -6.78
N ARG A 732 29.10 -1.78 -6.27
CA ARG A 732 29.81 -2.83 -7.01
C ARG A 732 30.57 -2.29 -8.25
N CYS A 733 31.45 -1.33 -8.02
CA CYS A 733 32.38 -0.79 -9.01
C CYS A 733 33.82 -1.15 -8.59
N LYS A 734 34.41 -2.19 -9.19
CA LYS A 734 35.65 -2.81 -8.68
C LYS A 734 36.93 -1.98 -8.89
N LYS A 735 37.08 -1.32 -10.04
CA LYS A 735 38.28 -0.51 -10.36
C LYS A 735 38.17 0.96 -9.94
N LEU A 736 37.08 1.35 -9.26
CA LEU A 736 36.81 2.74 -8.96
C LEU A 736 37.71 3.23 -7.83
N GLU A 737 38.74 3.98 -8.17
CA GLU A 737 39.57 4.69 -7.21
C GLU A 737 38.89 6.01 -6.86
N LEU A 738 38.49 6.15 -5.60
CA LEU A 738 38.09 7.45 -5.07
C LEU A 738 39.38 8.28 -4.99
N ALA A 739 39.60 9.17 -5.96
CA ALA A 739 40.72 10.11 -5.99
C ALA A 739 40.59 11.12 -4.84
N LEU A 740 40.89 10.66 -3.64
CA LEU A 740 40.86 11.42 -2.40
C LEU A 740 42.28 11.95 -2.18
N GLN A 741 42.62 13.00 -2.93
CA GLN A 741 43.96 13.59 -2.88
C GLN A 741 44.32 14.09 -1.47
N GLU A 742 45.61 13.97 -1.14
CA GLU A 742 46.25 14.57 0.03
C GLU A 742 46.39 16.11 -0.08
N ASP A 743 46.09 16.71 -1.25
CA ASP A 743 46.19 18.14 -1.50
C ASP A 743 44.92 18.88 -1.08
N MET A 744 44.97 19.41 0.14
CA MET A 744 43.88 19.91 0.99
C MET A 744 43.32 21.30 0.61
N THR A 745 43.34 21.69 -0.66
CA THR A 745 42.95 23.05 -1.06
C THR A 745 41.49 23.18 -1.54
N HIS A 746 40.85 22.11 -2.02
CA HIS A 746 39.49 22.17 -2.58
C HIS A 746 38.63 20.95 -2.19
N ASN A 747 37.44 21.19 -1.63
CA ASN A 747 36.46 20.13 -1.33
C ASN A 747 35.56 19.87 -2.54
N HIS A 748 35.89 18.86 -3.35
CA HIS A 748 35.17 18.51 -4.58
C HIS A 748 33.69 18.05 -4.37
N TYR A 749 33.24 17.85 -3.12
CA TYR A 749 31.90 17.38 -2.76
C TYR A 749 31.30 18.22 -1.63
N ALA A 750 31.47 19.54 -1.68
CA ALA A 750 31.14 20.47 -0.59
C ALA A 750 29.66 20.50 -0.17
N SER A 751 28.74 19.97 -0.98
CA SER A 751 27.29 19.91 -0.67
C SER A 751 26.75 18.51 -0.39
N LEU A 752 27.60 17.48 -0.37
CA LEU A 752 27.16 16.10 -0.23
C LEU A 752 26.61 15.83 1.17
N THR A 753 25.34 15.42 1.24
CA THR A 753 24.63 15.10 2.49
C THR A 753 24.48 13.60 2.71
N GLU A 754 24.47 12.80 1.65
CA GLU A 754 24.30 11.36 1.72
C GLU A 754 25.27 10.63 0.78
N LEU A 755 26.03 9.69 1.35
CA LEU A 755 26.98 8.85 0.61
C LEU A 755 26.72 7.37 0.94
N THR A 756 26.45 6.59 -0.10
CA THR A 756 26.32 5.13 0.00
C THR A 756 27.38 4.47 -0.88
N ILE A 757 28.16 3.59 -0.28
CA ILE A 757 29.17 2.77 -0.95
C ILE A 757 28.87 1.31 -0.62
N TRP A 758 28.63 0.47 -1.63
CA TRP A 758 28.35 -0.94 -1.44
C TRP A 758 29.21 -1.83 -2.36
N GLY A 759 30.05 -2.71 -1.85
CA GLY A 759 30.71 -3.74 -2.67
C GLY A 759 31.74 -3.20 -3.67
N THR A 760 32.23 -1.96 -3.50
CA THR A 760 33.31 -1.35 -4.28
C THR A 760 34.68 -1.60 -3.63
N GLY A 761 34.76 -2.52 -2.67
CA GLY A 761 35.86 -2.64 -1.71
C GLY A 761 37.18 -3.16 -2.27
N ASP A 762 37.34 -3.36 -3.57
CA ASP A 762 38.63 -3.80 -4.13
C ASP A 762 39.65 -2.64 -4.26
N SER A 763 39.19 -1.39 -4.31
CA SER A 763 39.99 -0.25 -4.81
C SER A 763 40.54 0.74 -3.77
N PHE A 764 40.07 0.73 -2.51
CA PHE A 764 40.60 1.64 -1.47
C PHE A 764 40.76 0.98 -0.10
N THR A 765 41.86 1.31 0.58
CA THR A 765 42.22 0.80 1.92
C THR A 765 41.84 1.74 3.05
N SER A 766 41.63 3.02 2.77
CA SER A 766 41.31 4.03 3.79
C SER A 766 40.26 5.02 3.30
N PHE A 767 39.37 5.47 4.19
CA PHE A 767 38.31 6.44 3.86
C PHE A 767 38.45 7.75 4.68
N PRO A 768 38.56 8.92 4.04
CA PRO A 768 38.72 10.23 4.69
C PRO A 768 37.36 10.84 5.05
N LEU A 769 37.01 10.78 6.32
CA LEU A 769 35.73 11.32 6.80
C LEU A 769 35.64 12.84 6.65
N ALA A 770 36.74 13.55 6.90
CA ALA A 770 36.74 15.02 6.94
C ALA A 770 36.73 15.70 5.57
N SER A 771 36.87 14.94 4.48
CA SER A 771 36.65 15.45 3.12
C SER A 771 35.18 15.79 2.86
N PHE A 772 34.23 15.29 3.65
CA PHE A 772 32.79 15.48 3.45
C PHE A 772 32.13 16.25 4.61
N THR A 773 32.42 17.55 4.72
CA THR A 773 32.01 18.37 5.89
C THR A 773 30.49 18.54 6.08
N LYS A 774 29.69 18.41 5.02
CA LYS A 774 28.21 18.48 5.06
C LYS A 774 27.52 17.13 5.11
N LEU A 775 28.26 16.02 5.22
CA LEU A 775 27.70 14.68 5.17
C LEU A 775 26.82 14.41 6.40
N GLU A 776 25.55 14.09 6.18
CA GLU A 776 24.60 13.71 7.22
C GLU A 776 24.52 12.19 7.41
N THR A 777 24.64 11.43 6.31
CA THR A 777 24.49 9.98 6.30
C THR A 777 25.61 9.32 5.50
N LEU A 778 26.27 8.34 6.12
CA LEU A 778 27.29 7.49 5.48
C LEU A 778 26.93 6.01 5.63
N HIS A 779 26.85 5.31 4.50
CA HIS A 779 26.66 3.87 4.41
C HIS A 779 27.87 3.24 3.70
N LEU A 780 28.60 2.37 4.41
CA LEU A 780 29.71 1.56 3.89
C LEU A 780 29.33 0.09 4.03
N TRP A 781 28.98 -0.56 2.94
CA TRP A 781 28.54 -1.96 2.93
C TRP A 781 29.47 -2.83 2.09
N ASN A 782 29.82 -4.02 2.55
CA ASN A 782 30.63 -4.98 1.79
C ASN A 782 31.93 -4.36 1.24
N CYS A 783 32.60 -3.49 2.00
CA CYS A 783 33.87 -2.86 1.60
C CYS A 783 35.04 -3.72 2.08
N THR A 784 35.41 -4.72 1.29
CA THR A 784 36.34 -5.79 1.69
C THR A 784 37.77 -5.35 1.96
N ASN A 785 38.39 -4.42 1.21
CA ASN A 785 39.76 -3.95 1.48
C ASN A 785 39.84 -2.73 2.41
N LEU A 786 38.72 -2.20 2.88
CA LEU A 786 38.74 -1.04 3.79
C LEU A 786 39.38 -1.42 5.13
N GLU A 787 40.56 -0.87 5.42
CA GLU A 787 41.33 -1.12 6.64
C GLU A 787 41.13 -0.03 7.70
N SER A 788 40.91 1.23 7.30
CA SER A 788 40.77 2.33 8.26
C SER A 788 39.87 3.47 7.81
N LEU A 789 39.26 4.14 8.79
CA LEU A 789 38.69 5.48 8.61
C LEU A 789 39.68 6.50 9.18
N TYR A 790 39.95 7.60 8.46
CA TYR A 790 40.92 8.61 8.91
C TYR A 790 40.41 10.04 8.74
N ILE A 791 41.10 10.96 9.42
CA ILE A 791 40.95 12.40 9.27
C ILE A 791 42.29 12.89 8.71
N PRO A 792 42.34 13.54 7.53
CA PRO A 792 43.58 14.01 6.93
C PRO A 792 44.33 15.02 7.83
N ASP A 793 45.65 15.02 7.71
CA ASP A 793 46.54 15.93 8.45
C ASP A 793 46.18 17.40 8.15
N GLY A 794 45.89 18.18 9.19
CA GLY A 794 45.42 19.57 9.08
C GLY A 794 43.91 19.78 9.27
N LEU A 795 43.08 18.71 9.27
CA LEU A 795 41.64 18.77 9.57
C LEU A 795 41.27 18.22 10.95
N HIS A 796 42.24 17.96 11.83
CA HIS A 796 41.99 17.48 13.19
C HIS A 796 41.16 18.43 14.07
N HIS A 797 41.01 19.69 13.65
CA HIS A 797 40.18 20.69 14.33
C HIS A 797 38.75 20.78 13.77
N VAL A 798 38.41 20.03 12.73
CA VAL A 798 37.09 20.10 12.09
C VAL A 798 36.15 19.07 12.72
N ASP A 799 35.19 19.55 13.48
CA ASP A 799 34.08 18.73 13.96
C ASP A 799 33.14 18.39 12.80
N LEU A 800 32.84 17.10 12.63
CA LEU A 800 31.90 16.56 11.66
C LEU A 800 30.47 16.72 12.17
N THR A 801 30.08 17.97 12.43
CA THR A 801 28.80 18.33 13.05
C THR A 801 27.58 17.97 12.18
N SER A 802 27.76 17.75 10.88
CA SER A 802 26.65 17.36 10.00
C SER A 802 26.23 15.90 10.16
N LEU A 803 27.16 15.01 10.54
CA LEU A 803 26.95 13.55 10.49
C LEU A 803 25.97 13.08 11.57
N GLN A 804 24.85 12.51 11.13
CA GLN A 804 23.76 12.00 11.98
C GLN A 804 23.68 10.47 11.99
N SER A 805 24.10 9.81 10.90
CA SER A 805 24.04 8.36 10.75
C SER A 805 25.29 7.79 10.10
N LEU A 806 25.92 6.83 10.78
CA LEU A 806 27.06 6.05 10.26
C LEU A 806 26.71 4.57 10.32
N ASN A 807 26.74 3.91 9.16
CA ASN A 807 26.48 2.48 9.04
C ASN A 807 27.64 1.80 8.30
N ILE A 808 28.26 0.84 8.98
CA ILE A 808 29.34 0.01 8.45
C ILE A 808 28.85 -1.44 8.57
N ASP A 809 28.70 -2.13 7.45
CA ASP A 809 28.23 -3.52 7.41
C ASP A 809 29.11 -4.33 6.46
N ASP A 810 29.54 -5.52 6.89
CA ASP A 810 30.29 -6.47 6.04
C ASP A 810 31.62 -5.88 5.54
N CYS A 811 32.36 -5.18 6.42
CA CYS A 811 33.70 -4.64 6.14
C CYS A 811 34.77 -5.43 6.92
N PRO A 812 35.13 -6.65 6.49
CA PRO A 812 35.89 -7.60 7.30
C PRO A 812 37.32 -7.15 7.64
N ASN A 813 37.97 -6.35 6.77
CA ASN A 813 39.34 -5.89 6.98
C ASN A 813 39.47 -4.60 7.79
N LEU A 814 38.35 -3.96 8.18
CA LEU A 814 38.39 -2.70 8.92
C LEU A 814 39.01 -2.92 10.30
N VAL A 815 40.14 -2.28 10.58
CA VAL A 815 40.93 -2.48 11.81
C VAL A 815 40.65 -1.40 12.86
N SER A 816 40.51 -0.14 12.45
CA SER A 816 40.42 0.99 13.38
C SER A 816 39.73 2.24 12.84
N PHE A 817 39.19 3.03 13.77
CA PHE A 817 38.72 4.42 13.58
C PHE A 817 39.89 5.44 13.67
N PRO A 818 39.67 6.73 13.36
CA PRO A 818 40.72 7.74 13.40
C PRO A 818 41.41 7.86 14.77
N ARG A 819 42.73 8.14 14.77
CA ARG A 819 43.48 8.42 16.00
C ARG A 819 42.90 9.65 16.70
N GLY A 820 42.56 9.52 17.99
CA GLY A 820 41.91 10.59 18.76
C GLY A 820 40.38 10.53 18.82
N GLY A 821 39.74 9.58 18.14
CA GLY A 821 38.29 9.37 18.18
C GLY A 821 37.55 9.87 16.94
N LEU A 822 36.22 9.92 17.03
CA LEU A 822 35.33 10.36 15.95
C LEU A 822 34.59 11.65 16.37
N PRO A 823 35.00 12.85 15.91
CA PRO A 823 34.43 14.13 16.34
C PRO A 823 33.09 14.41 15.66
N THR A 824 32.08 13.59 15.94
CA THR A 824 30.74 13.67 15.34
C THR A 824 29.68 13.91 16.44
N PRO A 825 29.55 15.13 16.97
CA PRO A 825 28.70 15.42 18.14
C PRO A 825 27.20 15.24 17.88
N ASN A 826 26.77 15.31 16.61
CA ASN A 826 25.37 15.16 16.20
C ASN A 826 25.01 13.74 15.72
N LEU A 827 25.94 12.78 15.81
CA LEU A 827 25.70 11.40 15.42
C LEU A 827 24.63 10.78 16.31
N ARG A 828 23.53 10.30 15.72
CA ARG A 828 22.41 9.67 16.44
C ARG A 828 22.39 8.15 16.30
N LEU A 829 22.91 7.65 15.18
CA LEU A 829 22.90 6.24 14.81
C LEU A 829 24.31 5.78 14.43
N LEU A 830 24.81 4.78 15.13
CA LEU A 830 26.04 4.06 14.78
C LEU A 830 25.74 2.56 14.66
N LEU A 831 25.84 2.04 13.44
CA LEU A 831 25.67 0.61 13.14
C LEU A 831 27.01 0.06 12.65
N ILE A 832 27.50 -0.99 13.31
CA ILE A 832 28.71 -1.72 12.93
C ILE A 832 28.36 -3.19 12.88
N ARG A 833 28.53 -3.85 11.74
CA ARG A 833 28.13 -5.25 11.53
C ARG A 833 29.17 -5.98 10.71
N ASN A 834 29.46 -7.23 11.07
CA ASN A 834 30.33 -8.13 10.31
C ASN A 834 31.72 -7.51 10.00
N CYS A 835 32.30 -6.78 10.97
CA CYS A 835 33.64 -6.20 10.86
C CYS A 835 34.64 -7.08 11.64
N GLU A 836 35.17 -8.12 10.99
CA GLU A 836 35.92 -9.19 11.67
C GLU A 836 37.23 -8.76 12.32
N LYS A 837 38.00 -7.87 11.67
CA LYS A 837 39.31 -7.39 12.18
C LYS A 837 39.23 -6.13 13.05
N LEU A 838 38.04 -5.59 13.32
CA LEU A 838 37.88 -4.34 14.05
C LEU A 838 38.25 -4.55 15.51
N LYS A 839 39.33 -3.90 15.96
CA LYS A 839 39.89 -4.12 17.31
C LYS A 839 39.26 -3.24 18.38
N SER A 840 38.83 -2.03 18.02
CA SER A 840 38.28 -1.08 18.99
C SER A 840 37.31 -0.09 18.35
N LEU A 841 36.40 0.41 19.18
CA LEU A 841 35.46 1.48 18.84
C LEU A 841 36.17 2.87 18.92
N PRO A 842 35.56 3.95 18.39
CA PRO A 842 36.18 5.29 18.42
C PRO A 842 36.54 5.72 19.84
N GLN A 843 37.75 6.18 20.10
CA GLN A 843 38.13 6.71 21.42
C GLN A 843 37.28 7.93 21.80
N GLY A 844 37.05 8.15 23.10
CA GLY A 844 36.31 9.33 23.59
C GLY A 844 34.83 9.36 23.22
N MET A 845 34.15 8.22 22.99
CA MET A 845 32.73 8.20 22.61
C MET A 845 31.82 9.01 23.55
N HIS A 846 32.11 8.98 24.85
CA HIS A 846 31.35 9.70 25.88
C HIS A 846 31.42 11.24 25.76
N THR A 847 32.50 11.79 25.19
CA THR A 847 32.67 13.23 24.95
C THR A 847 32.40 13.65 23.51
N LEU A 848 32.72 12.80 22.53
CA LEU A 848 32.65 13.14 21.11
C LEU A 848 31.32 12.76 20.44
N LEU A 849 30.59 11.77 20.98
CA LEU A 849 29.34 11.25 20.41
C LEU A 849 28.13 11.59 21.30
N THR A 850 28.04 12.85 21.73
CA THR A 850 27.08 13.30 22.76
C THR A 850 25.61 13.13 22.35
N SER A 851 25.28 13.11 21.07
CA SER A 851 23.91 12.90 20.57
C SER A 851 23.54 11.46 20.25
N LEU A 852 24.42 10.48 20.50
CA LEU A 852 24.21 9.09 20.08
C LEU A 852 23.03 8.45 20.80
N GLN A 853 22.02 8.03 20.06
CA GLN A 853 20.78 7.44 20.59
C GLN A 853 20.72 5.93 20.39
N PHE A 854 21.31 5.41 19.31
CA PHE A 854 21.31 3.99 18.99
C PHE A 854 22.71 3.53 18.55
N LEU A 855 23.27 2.59 19.32
CA LEU A 855 24.47 1.85 19.00
C LEU A 855 24.12 0.38 18.73
N HIS A 856 24.53 -0.12 17.58
CA HIS A 856 24.39 -1.53 17.22
C HIS A 856 25.72 -2.10 16.76
N ILE A 857 26.13 -3.21 17.36
CA ILE A 857 27.35 -3.94 17.03
C ILE A 857 26.92 -5.37 16.73
N SER A 858 27.28 -5.90 15.56
CA SER A 858 26.98 -7.30 15.23
C SER A 858 28.19 -8.03 14.68
N SER A 859 28.45 -9.26 15.12
CA SER A 859 29.48 -10.13 14.55
C SER A 859 30.86 -9.44 14.41
N CYS A 860 31.34 -8.84 15.49
CA CYS A 860 32.65 -8.16 15.57
C CYS A 860 33.50 -8.83 16.67
N PRO A 861 34.21 -9.93 16.37
CA PRO A 861 34.84 -10.81 17.36
C PRO A 861 36.11 -10.22 18.00
N GLU A 862 36.78 -9.27 17.35
CA GLU A 862 38.04 -8.69 17.83
C GLU A 862 37.87 -7.49 18.78
N ILE A 863 36.66 -6.93 18.90
CA ILE A 863 36.36 -5.89 19.89
C ILE A 863 36.29 -6.53 21.29
N ASP A 864 37.12 -6.09 22.23
CA ASP A 864 37.22 -6.65 23.57
C ASP A 864 36.65 -5.75 24.69
N SER A 865 36.61 -4.43 24.50
CA SER A 865 36.01 -3.48 25.44
C SER A 865 35.42 -2.24 24.77
N PHE A 866 34.62 -1.50 25.54
CA PHE A 866 34.31 -0.10 25.21
C PHE A 866 35.52 0.79 25.50
N PRO A 867 35.67 1.94 24.79
CA PRO A 867 36.80 2.85 24.95
C PRO A 867 36.77 3.57 26.32
N GLU A 868 37.90 4.16 26.70
CA GLU A 868 38.07 4.85 27.99
C GLU A 868 37.01 5.94 28.19
N GLY A 869 36.40 5.98 29.38
CA GLY A 869 35.26 6.83 29.74
C GLY A 869 33.87 6.32 29.30
N GLY A 870 33.80 5.23 28.52
CA GLY A 870 32.57 4.44 28.32
C GLY A 870 31.59 4.96 27.25
N LEU A 871 30.33 4.53 27.39
CA LEU A 871 29.24 4.83 26.45
C LEU A 871 28.67 6.26 26.65
N PRO A 872 28.14 6.90 25.58
CA PRO A 872 27.56 8.23 25.66
C PRO A 872 26.23 8.25 26.44
N THR A 873 25.99 9.32 27.20
CA THR A 873 24.89 9.43 28.17
C THR A 873 23.49 9.46 27.55
N ASN A 874 23.34 9.96 26.32
CA ASN A 874 22.07 10.03 25.59
C ASN A 874 21.64 8.72 24.91
N LEU A 875 22.40 7.63 25.11
CA LEU A 875 22.13 6.34 24.49
C LEU A 875 20.80 5.75 24.97
N SER A 876 19.86 5.57 24.04
CA SER A 876 18.51 5.03 24.32
C SER A 876 18.36 3.55 23.99
N LYS A 877 19.16 3.07 23.04
CA LYS A 877 19.16 1.69 22.56
C LYS A 877 20.58 1.19 22.36
N LEU A 878 20.87 0.03 22.93
CA LEU A 878 22.11 -0.72 22.70
C LEU A 878 21.77 -2.11 22.19
N SER A 879 22.43 -2.55 21.14
CA SER A 879 22.23 -3.87 20.57
C SER A 879 23.56 -4.51 20.20
N ILE A 880 23.85 -5.66 20.79
CA ILE A 880 25.05 -6.46 20.52
C ILE A 880 24.58 -7.84 20.07
N ILE A 881 24.80 -8.19 18.81
CA ILE A 881 24.23 -9.39 18.19
C ILE A 881 25.31 -10.23 17.49
N GLY A 882 25.15 -11.54 17.41
CA GLY A 882 26.11 -12.39 16.70
C GLY A 882 27.44 -12.54 17.44
N ASN A 883 28.49 -12.96 16.72
CA ASN A 883 29.80 -13.28 17.31
C ASN A 883 30.56 -12.02 17.81
N CYS A 884 30.27 -11.61 19.04
CA CYS A 884 30.95 -10.51 19.78
C CYS A 884 31.48 -10.99 21.14
N SER A 885 32.03 -12.20 21.20
CA SER A 885 32.33 -12.91 22.45
C SER A 885 33.34 -12.19 23.36
N LYS A 886 34.40 -11.57 22.80
CA LYS A 886 35.39 -10.79 23.58
C LYS A 886 34.75 -9.59 24.27
N LEU A 887 33.94 -8.80 23.56
CA LEU A 887 33.23 -7.64 24.11
C LEU A 887 32.26 -8.03 25.24
N VAL A 888 31.54 -9.15 25.06
CA VAL A 888 30.56 -9.66 26.03
C VAL A 888 31.23 -10.28 27.26
N ALA A 889 32.48 -10.75 27.15
CA ALA A 889 33.23 -11.29 28.30
C ALA A 889 33.38 -10.26 29.43
N ASN A 890 33.60 -9.00 29.08
CA ASN A 890 33.82 -7.88 30.01
C ASN A 890 32.56 -7.04 30.27
N GLN A 891 31.36 -7.60 30.13
CA GLN A 891 30.11 -6.83 30.19
C GLN A 891 29.86 -6.05 31.48
N MET A 892 30.47 -6.45 32.61
CA MET A 892 30.35 -5.72 33.88
C MET A 892 31.02 -4.33 33.83
N GLU A 893 31.94 -4.11 32.90
CA GLU A 893 32.66 -2.84 32.73
C GLU A 893 31.93 -1.85 31.82
N TRP A 894 30.80 -2.25 31.21
CA TRP A 894 30.05 -1.40 30.29
C TRP A 894 29.38 -0.19 30.95
N GLY A 895 29.26 -0.20 32.28
CA GLY A 895 28.70 0.92 33.03
C GLY A 895 27.23 1.23 32.71
N LEU A 896 26.42 0.26 32.24
CA LEU A 896 25.03 0.51 31.79
C LEU A 896 24.15 1.22 32.84
N GLN A 897 24.46 1.08 34.13
CA GLN A 897 23.77 1.75 35.24
C GLN A 897 23.91 3.27 35.22
N THR A 898 24.96 3.80 34.60
CA THR A 898 25.21 5.25 34.53
C THR A 898 24.45 5.93 33.40
N LEU A 899 23.73 5.17 32.56
CA LEU A 899 23.02 5.66 31.36
C LEU A 899 21.55 5.98 31.66
N PRO A 900 21.15 7.25 31.85
CA PRO A 900 19.80 7.62 32.28
C PRO A 900 18.71 7.36 31.22
N PHE A 901 19.09 7.34 29.94
CA PHE A 901 18.15 7.25 28.82
C PHE A 901 18.04 5.85 28.20
N LEU A 902 18.82 4.86 28.65
CA LEU A 902 18.79 3.52 28.07
C LEU A 902 17.43 2.86 28.34
N ARG A 903 16.71 2.47 27.27
CA ARG A 903 15.37 1.84 27.33
C ARG A 903 15.35 0.45 26.73
N THR A 904 16.16 0.21 25.69
CA THR A 904 16.20 -1.07 24.97
C THR A 904 17.61 -1.64 24.96
N LEU A 905 17.73 -2.90 25.36
CA LEU A 905 18.97 -3.66 25.31
C LEU A 905 18.70 -4.97 24.59
N ALA A 906 19.50 -5.27 23.58
CA ALA A 906 19.48 -6.56 22.89
C ALA A 906 20.88 -7.19 22.98
N ILE A 907 20.97 -8.40 23.52
CA ILE A 907 22.21 -9.18 23.58
C ILE A 907 21.92 -10.55 22.99
N VAL A 908 22.62 -10.89 21.91
CA VAL A 908 22.41 -12.13 21.16
C VAL A 908 23.75 -12.83 20.94
N GLU A 909 23.78 -14.15 21.13
CA GLU A 909 24.97 -15.04 21.06
C GLU A 909 26.01 -14.82 22.17
N CYS A 910 25.67 -15.28 23.39
CA CYS A 910 26.55 -15.28 24.56
C CYS A 910 26.76 -16.69 25.12
N GLU A 911 27.98 -17.01 25.57
CA GLU A 911 28.37 -18.35 26.03
C GLU A 911 28.09 -18.62 27.52
N LYS A 912 27.45 -17.70 28.23
CA LYS A 912 27.23 -17.81 29.69
C LYS A 912 26.19 -18.87 30.04
N GLU A 913 26.45 -19.63 31.11
CA GLU A 913 25.48 -20.58 31.66
C GLU A 913 24.34 -19.92 32.45
N ARG A 914 24.59 -18.72 32.98
CA ARG A 914 23.66 -17.92 33.78
C ARG A 914 23.71 -16.46 33.33
N PHE A 915 22.54 -15.83 33.20
CA PHE A 915 22.42 -14.44 32.77
C PHE A 915 21.09 -13.85 33.28
N PRO A 916 20.97 -12.55 33.56
CA PRO A 916 22.02 -11.53 33.70
C PRO A 916 22.62 -11.52 35.12
N GLU A 917 23.85 -11.04 35.30
CA GLU A 917 24.45 -10.88 36.64
C GLU A 917 23.76 -9.80 37.48
N GLU A 918 23.96 -9.89 38.80
CA GLU A 918 23.50 -8.89 39.77
C GLU A 918 24.04 -7.49 39.39
N ARG A 919 23.14 -6.50 39.31
CA ARG A 919 23.43 -5.09 38.96
C ARG A 919 24.01 -4.83 37.56
N PHE A 920 23.97 -5.78 36.63
CA PHE A 920 24.37 -5.53 35.24
C PHE A 920 23.35 -4.64 34.48
N LEU A 921 22.07 -5.03 34.48
CA LEU A 921 21.01 -4.36 33.71
C LEU A 921 20.52 -3.08 34.41
N PRO A 922 20.28 -1.95 33.73
CA PRO A 922 19.79 -0.73 34.39
C PRO A 922 18.28 -0.77 34.67
N SER A 923 17.83 -0.11 35.75
CA SER A 923 16.39 -0.04 36.13
C SER A 923 15.52 0.77 35.16
N THR A 924 16.15 1.54 34.28
CA THR A 924 15.53 2.35 33.22
C THR A 924 15.03 1.52 32.03
N LEU A 925 15.41 0.25 31.93
CA LEU A 925 15.13 -0.62 30.81
C LEU A 925 13.64 -0.98 30.70
N THR A 926 13.03 -0.76 29.53
CA THR A 926 11.64 -1.14 29.22
C THR A 926 11.53 -2.35 28.30
N SER A 927 12.58 -2.63 27.51
CA SER A 927 12.64 -3.77 26.60
C SER A 927 14.00 -4.47 26.66
N LEU A 928 13.97 -5.79 26.87
CA LEU A 928 15.16 -6.65 26.89
C LEU A 928 15.00 -7.79 25.88
N GLU A 929 15.99 -7.96 25.01
CA GLU A 929 16.07 -9.07 24.07
C GLU A 929 17.31 -9.92 24.35
N ILE A 930 17.11 -11.23 24.50
CA ILE A 930 18.13 -12.24 24.81
C ILE A 930 18.01 -13.34 23.75
N GLY A 931 18.99 -13.48 22.86
CA GLY A 931 18.90 -14.40 21.72
C GLY A 931 20.11 -15.33 21.60
N GLY A 932 19.96 -16.57 21.17
CA GLY A 932 21.09 -17.39 20.69
C GLY A 932 22.13 -17.80 21.74
N PHE A 933 21.78 -17.97 23.02
CA PHE A 933 22.76 -18.39 24.04
C PHE A 933 22.84 -19.94 24.08
N PRO A 934 23.90 -20.58 23.55
CA PRO A 934 23.96 -22.03 23.47
C PRO A 934 24.07 -22.70 24.84
N ASN A 935 24.78 -22.08 25.80
CA ASN A 935 25.07 -22.67 27.11
C ASN A 935 24.12 -22.21 28.24
N LEU A 936 23.22 -21.26 27.97
CA LEU A 936 22.36 -20.67 29.00
C LEU A 936 21.44 -21.73 29.59
N LYS A 937 21.65 -22.08 30.87
CA LYS A 937 20.87 -23.09 31.59
C LYS A 937 19.74 -22.46 32.42
N SER A 938 19.98 -21.27 32.99
CA SER A 938 19.03 -20.58 33.86
C SER A 938 19.19 -19.07 33.82
N LEU A 939 18.09 -18.34 33.98
CA LEU A 939 18.11 -16.90 34.21
C LEU A 939 18.36 -16.56 35.69
N ASP A 940 19.27 -15.64 35.99
CA ASP A 940 19.60 -15.29 37.38
C ASP A 940 18.59 -14.31 37.97
N ASN A 941 18.06 -14.64 39.13
CA ASN A 941 17.09 -13.84 39.84
C ASN A 941 17.63 -12.47 40.24
N LYS A 942 18.88 -12.41 40.70
CA LYS A 942 19.46 -11.17 41.20
C LYS A 942 19.66 -10.13 40.11
N GLY A 943 19.72 -10.54 38.85
CA GLY A 943 19.83 -9.64 37.70
C GLY A 943 18.51 -9.00 37.28
N PHE A 944 17.35 -9.54 37.70
CA PHE A 944 16.02 -9.02 37.34
C PHE A 944 15.32 -8.26 38.48
N GLN A 945 15.72 -8.46 39.74
CA GLN A 945 15.00 -7.95 40.92
C GLN A 945 14.77 -6.43 40.95
N HIS A 946 15.69 -5.64 40.38
CA HIS A 946 15.65 -4.17 40.38
C HIS A 946 15.04 -3.58 39.09
N LEU A 947 14.60 -4.41 38.13
CA LEU A 947 14.05 -3.96 36.84
C LEU A 947 12.55 -3.64 36.96
N THR A 948 12.22 -2.53 37.62
CA THR A 948 10.83 -2.12 37.87
C THR A 948 10.10 -1.57 36.64
N SER A 949 10.83 -1.21 35.58
CA SER A 949 10.29 -0.59 34.37
C SER A 949 10.20 -1.55 33.18
N LEU A 950 10.63 -2.81 33.34
CA LEU A 950 10.74 -3.75 32.23
C LEU A 950 9.36 -4.24 31.79
N GLU A 951 8.93 -3.84 30.59
CA GLU A 951 7.62 -4.18 30.02
C GLU A 951 7.71 -5.38 29.06
N THR A 952 8.82 -5.50 28.32
CA THR A 952 8.96 -6.50 27.24
C THR A 952 10.24 -7.32 27.43
N LEU A 953 10.09 -8.65 27.40
CA LEU A 953 11.20 -9.61 27.42
C LEU A 953 11.08 -10.54 26.21
N GLU A 954 12.09 -10.54 25.36
CA GLU A 954 12.20 -11.47 24.24
C GLU A 954 13.34 -12.44 24.49
N ILE A 955 13.06 -13.74 24.41
CA ILE A 955 14.03 -14.82 24.54
C ILE A 955 13.96 -15.65 23.27
N TRP A 956 15.05 -15.80 22.56
CA TRP A 956 15.06 -16.64 21.36
C TRP A 956 16.32 -17.50 21.19
N LYS A 957 16.23 -18.62 20.47
CA LYS A 957 17.34 -19.55 20.19
C LYS A 957 18.21 -19.97 21.40
N CYS A 958 17.62 -20.06 22.60
CA CYS A 958 18.32 -20.50 23.83
C CYS A 958 18.00 -21.97 24.12
N GLY A 959 18.71 -22.89 23.46
CA GLY A 959 18.40 -24.33 23.46
C GLY A 959 18.47 -25.00 24.82
N ASN A 960 19.42 -24.60 25.66
CA ASN A 960 19.69 -25.22 26.96
C ASN A 960 18.93 -24.60 28.15
N LEU A 961 18.14 -23.55 27.92
CA LEU A 961 17.47 -22.82 28.98
C LEU A 961 16.31 -23.65 29.53
N LYS A 962 16.38 -24.01 30.82
CA LYS A 962 15.42 -24.93 31.46
C LYS A 962 14.39 -24.23 32.35
N SER A 963 14.74 -23.11 32.96
CA SER A 963 13.88 -22.48 33.97
C SER A 963 14.05 -20.97 34.06
N PHE A 964 12.98 -20.31 34.51
CA PHE A 964 13.00 -18.91 34.95
C PHE A 964 13.61 -18.77 36.35
N PRO A 965 13.86 -17.52 36.82
CA PRO A 965 14.29 -17.29 38.18
C PRO A 965 13.32 -17.87 39.22
N LYS A 966 13.85 -18.39 40.34
CA LYS A 966 13.04 -19.02 41.41
C LYS A 966 11.99 -18.10 42.05
N GLN A 967 12.18 -16.78 42.02
CA GLN A 967 11.23 -15.80 42.54
C GLN A 967 10.31 -15.21 41.45
N GLY A 968 10.38 -15.73 40.22
CA GLY A 968 9.60 -15.25 39.08
C GLY A 968 10.28 -14.12 38.29
N LEU A 969 9.70 -13.78 37.13
CA LEU A 969 10.08 -12.60 36.35
C LEU A 969 9.46 -11.31 36.94
N PRO A 970 10.01 -10.11 36.66
CA PRO A 970 9.47 -8.84 37.16
C PRO A 970 7.96 -8.69 36.98
N SER A 971 7.29 -8.03 37.93
CA SER A 971 5.83 -7.82 37.87
C SER A 971 5.41 -6.76 36.84
N SER A 972 6.34 -5.91 36.40
CA SER A 972 6.13 -4.90 35.35
C SER A 972 5.98 -5.49 33.94
N LEU A 973 6.33 -6.76 33.76
CA LEU A 973 6.36 -7.42 32.46
C LEU A 973 4.95 -7.59 31.87
N THR A 974 4.71 -6.94 30.73
CA THR A 974 3.46 -7.02 29.97
C THR A 974 3.54 -8.02 28.82
N ARG A 975 4.74 -8.23 28.26
CA ARG A 975 4.99 -9.05 27.07
C ARG A 975 6.22 -9.97 27.22
N LEU A 976 6.03 -11.26 27.02
CA LEU A 976 7.08 -12.29 26.99
C LEU A 976 7.02 -13.07 25.66
N TYR A 977 8.09 -13.00 24.89
CA TYR A 977 8.23 -13.75 23.63
C TYR A 977 9.30 -14.83 23.79
N ILE A 978 8.97 -16.08 23.47
CA ILE A 978 9.91 -17.22 23.56
C ILE A 978 9.95 -17.92 22.20
N LYS A 979 11.07 -17.82 21.48
CA LYS A 979 11.21 -18.41 20.13
C LYS A 979 12.38 -19.40 20.08
N GLU A 980 12.23 -20.56 19.45
CA GLU A 980 13.29 -21.55 19.25
C GLU A 980 14.01 -21.95 20.57
N CYS A 981 13.27 -22.04 21.69
CA CYS A 981 13.76 -22.44 23.02
C CYS A 981 13.06 -23.74 23.49
N PRO A 982 13.42 -24.93 22.97
CA PRO A 982 12.62 -26.15 23.13
C PRO A 982 12.47 -26.64 24.59
N LEU A 983 13.54 -26.57 25.40
CA LEU A 983 13.51 -27.02 26.79
C LEU A 983 12.64 -26.13 27.67
N LEU A 984 12.78 -24.81 27.53
CA LEU A 984 11.96 -23.84 28.25
C LEU A 984 10.49 -23.93 27.81
N LYS A 985 10.24 -23.98 26.50
CA LYS A 985 8.88 -24.11 25.93
C LYS A 985 8.15 -25.33 26.48
N LYS A 986 8.80 -26.51 26.55
CA LYS A 986 8.21 -27.74 27.13
C LYS A 986 7.82 -27.55 28.60
N ARG A 987 8.58 -26.75 29.36
CA ARG A 987 8.34 -26.51 30.78
C ARG A 987 7.41 -25.33 31.07
N CYS A 988 7.16 -24.47 30.07
CA CYS A 988 6.20 -23.37 30.12
C CYS A 988 4.80 -23.77 29.65
N GLN A 989 4.53 -25.06 29.48
CA GLN A 989 3.20 -25.56 29.12
C GLN A 989 2.14 -25.05 30.10
N ARG A 990 1.06 -24.50 29.57
CA ARG A 990 -0.02 -23.91 30.36
C ARG A 990 -0.61 -24.91 31.36
N ASN A 991 -0.68 -24.52 32.63
CA ASN A 991 -1.27 -25.27 33.75
C ASN A 991 -0.66 -26.65 34.06
N LYS A 992 0.35 -27.11 33.31
CA LYS A 992 1.00 -28.42 33.48
C LYS A 992 2.53 -28.31 33.59
N GLY A 993 3.11 -27.27 33.00
CA GLY A 993 4.52 -27.01 32.97
C GLY A 993 5.05 -26.46 34.30
N LYS A 994 6.20 -26.97 34.76
CA LYS A 994 6.85 -26.56 36.01
C LYS A 994 7.19 -25.06 36.09
N GLU A 995 7.31 -24.38 34.95
CA GLU A 995 7.65 -22.96 34.86
C GLU A 995 6.43 -22.04 34.64
N TRP A 996 5.24 -22.61 34.43
CA TRP A 996 4.03 -21.81 34.20
C TRP A 996 3.70 -20.83 35.34
N PRO A 997 3.82 -21.19 36.64
CA PRO A 997 3.58 -20.25 37.73
C PRO A 997 4.44 -18.98 37.63
N ASN A 998 5.68 -19.10 37.16
CA ASN A 998 6.68 -18.02 37.09
C ASN A 998 6.38 -16.98 36.01
N ILE A 999 5.48 -17.28 35.07
CA ILE A 999 5.11 -16.39 33.94
C ILE A 999 3.60 -16.14 33.87
N SER A 1000 2.82 -16.78 34.74
CA SER A 1000 1.35 -16.76 34.69
C SER A 1000 0.75 -15.36 34.86
N HIS A 1001 1.46 -14.46 35.56
CA HIS A 1001 1.08 -13.05 35.75
C HIS A 1001 1.26 -12.19 34.49
N ILE A 1002 2.05 -12.64 33.51
CA ILE A 1002 2.37 -11.86 32.30
C ILE A 1002 1.19 -11.90 31.32
N PRO A 1003 0.60 -10.75 30.93
CA PRO A 1003 -0.54 -10.68 30.01
C PRO A 1003 -0.28 -11.27 28.63
N CYS A 1004 0.84 -11.00 27.97
CA CYS A 1004 1.12 -11.50 26.63
C CYS A 1004 2.28 -12.50 26.66
N ILE A 1005 2.04 -13.77 26.31
CA ILE A 1005 3.07 -14.80 26.18
C ILE A 1005 2.91 -15.46 24.81
N ALA A 1006 3.94 -15.42 23.97
CA ALA A 1006 3.91 -16.03 22.64
C ALA A 1006 5.10 -16.98 22.41
N PHE A 1007 4.84 -18.07 21.68
CA PHE A 1007 5.84 -19.08 21.29
C PHE A 1007 5.91 -19.19 19.76
N ASP A 1008 7.12 -19.24 19.19
CA ASP A 1008 7.47 -19.56 17.79
C ASP A 1008 6.58 -18.96 16.67
N ARG A 1009 7.13 -18.06 15.84
CA ARG A 1009 6.51 -17.71 14.53
C ARG A 1009 6.53 -18.96 13.63
N GLN A 1010 5.37 -19.54 13.29
CA GLN A 1010 5.32 -20.66 12.36
C GLN A 1010 5.48 -20.20 10.90
N THR A 1011 6.66 -20.47 10.33
CA THR A 1011 6.85 -20.66 8.90
C THR A 1011 6.96 -22.17 8.62
N THR A 1012 6.06 -22.64 7.75
CA THR A 1012 6.02 -23.93 7.02
C THR A 1012 5.77 -25.25 7.76
N ASN A 1013 4.68 -25.88 7.30
CA ASN A 1013 4.32 -27.30 7.16
C ASN A 1013 4.53 -28.31 8.31
N GLU A 1014 3.44 -29.03 8.53
CA GLU A 1014 3.25 -30.28 9.27
C GLU A 1014 3.13 -30.21 10.81
N GLU A 1015 2.03 -30.83 11.22
CA GLU A 1015 1.47 -31.12 12.54
C GLU A 1015 2.38 -30.95 13.76
N VAL A 1016 1.88 -30.25 14.79
CA VAL A 1016 1.18 -30.87 15.92
C VAL A 1016 0.62 -29.77 16.83
N ILE A 1017 -0.69 -29.87 17.03
CA ILE A 1017 -1.54 -29.23 18.04
C ILE A 1017 -0.81 -29.12 19.39
N LEU A 1018 -1.02 -28.02 20.14
CA LEU A 1018 -1.26 -28.05 21.61
C LEU A 1018 -1.48 -26.63 22.18
N SER A 1019 -2.77 -26.36 22.47
CA SER A 1019 -3.41 -25.51 23.50
C SER A 1019 -3.20 -23.99 23.54
#